data_AF-A0A6A5A705-F1
#
_entry.id   AF-A0A6A5A705-F1
#
_cell.length_a   1.000
_cell.length_b   1.000
_cell.length_c   1.000
_cell.angle_alpha   90.00
_cell.angle_beta   90.00
_cell.angle_gamma   90.00
#
_symmetry.space_group_name_H-M   'P 1'
#
loop_
_entity.id
_entity.type
_entity.pdbx_description
1 polymer ?
#
loop_
_entity_poly.entity_id
_entity_poly.type
_entity_poly.pdbx_seq_one_letter_code
_entity_poly.pdbx_strand_id
1 'polypeptide(L)'
;MHMGLQDLVQTRSDVAASQLRITQDAWLNWMADALGRGTDVYLGQLQANYHPHRGDFNDLLVFTAASSDSLMHGVRLSDESLFSFQCIRTQEPVVINHLTNTSRAVRFCTARKAIRAYCALPLSTCGMIGVDSFGPTAFNVKNELEPATLHFLKQCALCHVELLETTRVAVSVAHIQAAATAVSTNMPSWHAMQCLYAQVLLAVQTNVGYVHCQQIVRLAADFTGDCTILCWHKAPTRRPMQHLPVHFCYRHHCVPALVGDHVHLDDLMLPMTNVPRTLDDARSAGAPTTGLEPRGAFPCFAGMLDSLFVAPRVAFCLYRKPGRPFAPRDVRFLNVVMHIAQVAYVNMYKALVVRTLAAEALQWANDFVHAKEGMVVVSSSTSPLNPASPPQKPRELFTVVFATNPDKFPIGVALKKTLKRTHRLAALSATPDVQSAMVCISTTVGPAAGVNTLPVSTIPPTTPLSVTTATISTTVSSPVPPKPTGSKFTSLFSKKQAAKDHLAQITSPSLAASSAAPPRPVNSMPPVPSQHWEWTCRLPATQYLLLDITTTNAVDVEQFMMEGETLADTCRLIYDAFWANPRGDEPFVGYFLTSWWHQIHVALGSARLAIEQQVRLYLDAEVVNKSSCSANAIAILSGALLCCGYKNDEFQRSKRATLQLFLAKQVASELHSLDPFNQATKSTVWTAAFRSRTFFLGQSLSPLQLALDVSPAFRSLLNATLLLQVISKWLKADADKEKAVWTPLILAATRIQCRARCRMAVAEVRRRRRTYHATLVLQCFVRQTLARWHVQARREGRAASRIQRWYRRRHEKKPAFATKALLVHMRAVQARFGLNEVGTDGAEFGEATTFEQFLHHGGGKGMVHAEAKRLLQKLKDMAKERASLPWEARVDEEVR
;
A
#
# COMPACT_ATOMS: atom_id res chain seq x y z
N MET A 1 33.52 -27.32 -25.49
CA MET A 1 32.26 -27.25 -26.25
C MET A 1 31.85 -25.79 -26.32
N HIS A 2 32.02 -25.16 -27.48
CA HIS A 2 31.46 -23.83 -27.73
C HIS A 2 30.01 -24.03 -28.16
N MET A 3 29.06 -23.51 -27.38
CA MET A 3 27.74 -23.20 -27.95
C MET A 3 27.90 -21.87 -28.68
N GLY A 4 27.47 -21.82 -29.94
CA GLY A 4 27.48 -20.57 -30.69
C GLY A 4 26.53 -19.56 -30.05
N LEU A 5 26.81 -18.26 -30.24
CA LEU A 5 25.96 -17.17 -29.76
C LEU A 5 24.51 -17.28 -30.27
N GLN A 6 24.29 -17.98 -31.40
CA GLN A 6 22.96 -18.30 -31.95
C GLN A 6 22.24 -19.44 -31.21
N ASP A 7 22.96 -20.46 -30.72
CA ASP A 7 22.38 -21.57 -29.93
C ASP A 7 21.95 -21.10 -28.53
N LEU A 8 22.66 -20.08 -28.00
CA LEU A 8 22.38 -19.43 -26.72
C LEU A 8 21.13 -18.54 -26.75
N VAL A 9 20.76 -18.03 -27.93
CA VAL A 9 19.52 -17.28 -28.17
C VAL A 9 18.30 -18.22 -28.29
N GLN A 10 18.52 -19.47 -28.69
CA GLN A 10 17.46 -20.48 -28.85
C GLN A 10 17.19 -21.31 -27.59
N THR A 11 18.12 -21.33 -26.64
CA THR A 11 17.95 -22.06 -25.37
C THR A 11 16.99 -21.31 -24.44
N ARG A 12 15.95 -21.99 -23.93
CA ARG A 12 15.06 -21.41 -22.91
C ARG A 12 15.90 -20.91 -21.72
N SER A 13 15.77 -19.64 -21.37
CA SER A 13 16.50 -18.94 -20.30
C SER A 13 16.51 -19.70 -18.96
N ASP A 14 15.42 -20.40 -18.66
CA ASP A 14 15.22 -21.15 -17.42
C ASP A 14 16.11 -22.41 -17.37
N VAL A 15 16.35 -23.02 -18.54
CA VAL A 15 17.27 -24.17 -18.70
C VAL A 15 18.71 -23.69 -18.63
N ALA A 16 19.03 -22.54 -19.25
CA ALA A 16 20.38 -21.96 -19.19
C ALA A 16 20.79 -21.56 -17.76
N ALA A 17 19.88 -20.93 -16.99
CA ALA A 17 20.15 -20.54 -15.60
C ALA A 17 20.30 -21.75 -14.66
N SER A 18 19.47 -22.78 -14.84
CA SER A 18 19.53 -24.01 -14.02
C SER A 18 20.76 -24.87 -14.33
N GLN A 19 21.21 -24.90 -15.58
CA GLN A 19 22.41 -25.63 -15.98
C GLN A 19 23.71 -24.89 -15.69
N LEU A 20 23.71 -23.56 -15.56
CA LEU A 20 24.93 -22.76 -15.33
C LEU A 20 25.75 -23.25 -14.13
N ARG A 21 25.09 -23.52 -12.99
CA ARG A 21 25.77 -23.97 -11.77
C ARG A 21 26.39 -25.35 -11.93
N ILE A 22 25.64 -26.29 -12.53
CA ILE A 22 26.11 -27.65 -12.78
C ILE A 22 27.34 -27.63 -13.70
N THR A 23 27.28 -26.81 -14.76
CA THR A 23 28.41 -26.64 -15.70
C THR A 23 29.62 -26.01 -15.02
N GLN A 24 29.41 -25.02 -14.13
CA GLN A 24 30.48 -24.41 -13.34
C GLN A 24 31.15 -25.42 -12.43
N ASP A 25 30.39 -26.17 -11.64
CA ASP A 25 30.93 -27.17 -10.71
C ASP A 25 31.73 -28.25 -11.46
N ALA A 26 31.22 -28.73 -12.60
CA ALA A 26 31.92 -29.69 -13.44
C ALA A 26 33.25 -29.14 -14.00
N TRP A 27 33.28 -27.88 -14.43
CA TRP A 27 34.51 -27.23 -14.91
C TRP A 27 35.53 -27.02 -13.79
N LEU A 28 35.09 -26.60 -12.60
CA LEU A 28 35.99 -26.40 -11.45
C LEU A 28 36.65 -27.72 -11.03
N ASN A 29 35.90 -28.83 -11.04
CA ASN A 29 36.46 -30.17 -10.78
C ASN A 29 37.47 -30.56 -11.86
N TRP A 30 37.14 -30.37 -13.14
CA TRP A 30 38.08 -30.65 -14.24
C TRP A 30 39.37 -29.83 -14.13
N MET A 31 39.28 -28.56 -13.74
CA MET A 31 40.46 -27.72 -13.49
C MET A 31 41.28 -28.23 -12.31
N ALA A 32 40.64 -28.62 -11.20
CA ALA A 32 41.33 -29.17 -10.04
C ALA A 32 42.09 -30.46 -10.39
N ASP A 33 41.45 -31.36 -11.15
CA ASP A 33 42.06 -32.61 -11.61
C ASP A 33 43.28 -32.35 -12.51
N ALA A 34 43.18 -31.38 -13.44
CA ALA A 34 44.28 -30.99 -14.33
C ALA A 34 45.50 -30.41 -13.59
N LEU A 35 45.27 -29.78 -12.43
CA LEU A 35 46.30 -29.16 -11.60
C LEU A 35 46.91 -30.12 -10.56
N GLY A 36 46.39 -31.35 -10.49
CA GLY A 36 46.88 -32.43 -9.65
C GLY A 36 46.12 -32.59 -8.33
N ARG A 37 46.24 -33.79 -7.74
CA ARG A 37 45.49 -34.19 -6.53
C ARG A 37 45.68 -33.19 -5.38
N GLY A 38 44.56 -32.82 -4.77
CA GLY A 38 44.51 -31.93 -3.61
C GLY A 38 44.45 -30.44 -3.95
N THR A 39 44.39 -30.06 -5.23
CA THR A 39 44.20 -28.67 -5.66
C THR A 39 42.77 -28.22 -5.40
N ASP A 40 42.61 -27.05 -4.78
CA ASP A 40 41.29 -26.46 -4.54
C ASP A 40 41.08 -25.29 -5.52
N VAL A 41 39.97 -25.32 -6.26
CA VAL A 41 39.58 -24.28 -7.23
C VAL A 41 38.21 -23.75 -6.83
N TYR A 42 38.04 -22.43 -6.79
CA TYR A 42 36.78 -21.83 -6.37
C TYR A 42 36.48 -20.51 -7.08
N LEU A 43 35.19 -20.23 -7.25
CA LEU A 43 34.65 -19.11 -7.99
C LEU A 43 34.02 -18.10 -7.04
N GLY A 44 34.65 -16.92 -6.93
CA GLY A 44 34.11 -15.77 -6.22
C GLY A 44 33.33 -14.84 -7.14
N GLN A 45 32.10 -14.51 -6.81
CA GLN A 45 31.31 -13.47 -7.48
C GLN A 45 31.22 -12.23 -6.60
N LEU A 46 31.47 -11.07 -7.21
CA LEU A 46 31.30 -9.78 -6.55
C LEU A 46 29.80 -9.48 -6.48
N GLN A 47 29.28 -9.37 -5.26
CA GLN A 47 27.89 -9.03 -4.98
C GLN A 47 27.86 -7.78 -4.13
N ALA A 48 27.00 -6.84 -4.49
CA ALA A 48 26.82 -5.66 -3.68
C ALA A 48 26.03 -6.03 -2.41
N ASN A 49 26.60 -5.79 -1.23
CA ASN A 49 25.92 -6.05 0.03
C ASN A 49 25.29 -4.76 0.54
N TYR A 50 23.97 -4.72 0.45
CA TYR A 50 23.18 -3.60 0.92
C TYR A 50 22.49 -4.00 2.21
N HIS A 51 22.88 -3.36 3.31
CA HIS A 51 22.11 -3.42 4.54
C HIS A 51 21.57 -2.04 4.87
N PRO A 52 20.39 -1.68 4.35
CA PRO A 52 19.80 -0.35 4.54
C PRO A 52 19.58 0.00 6.03
N HIS A 53 19.53 -0.99 6.92
CA HIS A 53 19.40 -0.80 8.37
C HIS A 53 20.73 -0.78 9.14
N ARG A 54 21.81 -1.32 8.57
CA ARG A 54 23.14 -1.35 9.21
C ARG A 54 24.07 -0.25 8.69
N GLY A 55 23.77 0.33 7.52
CA GLY A 55 24.59 1.37 6.90
C GLY A 55 25.87 0.84 6.23
N ASP A 56 26.02 -0.49 6.15
CA ASP A 56 27.15 -1.11 5.45
C ASP A 56 26.84 -1.15 3.94
N PHE A 57 27.69 -0.48 3.14
CA PHE A 57 27.59 -0.38 1.68
C PHE A 57 28.82 -1.00 0.99
N ASN A 58 29.31 -2.11 1.54
CA ASN A 58 30.53 -2.75 1.05
C ASN A 58 30.18 -3.81 0.00
N ASP A 59 31.03 -3.99 -1.01
CA ASP A 59 30.87 -5.13 -1.91
C ASP A 59 31.43 -6.37 -1.21
N LEU A 60 30.72 -7.49 -1.34
CA LEU A 60 31.16 -8.78 -0.83
C LEU A 60 31.62 -9.64 -1.99
N LEU A 61 32.74 -10.33 -1.79
CA LEU A 61 33.11 -11.45 -2.64
C LEU A 61 32.48 -12.70 -2.03
N VAL A 62 31.51 -13.29 -2.73
CA VAL A 62 30.79 -14.50 -2.32
C VAL A 62 31.24 -15.65 -3.19
N PHE A 63 31.78 -16.71 -2.58
CA PHE A 63 32.21 -17.90 -3.31
C PHE A 63 31.02 -18.78 -3.64
N THR A 64 30.57 -18.74 -4.90
CA THR A 64 29.32 -19.37 -5.35
C THR A 64 29.49 -20.80 -5.83
N ALA A 65 30.71 -21.19 -6.20
CA ALA A 65 31.04 -22.53 -6.69
C ALA A 65 32.47 -22.89 -6.24
N ALA A 66 32.73 -24.17 -6.01
CA ALA A 66 34.02 -24.68 -5.59
C ALA A 66 34.20 -26.13 -6.08
N SER A 67 35.45 -26.58 -6.24
CA SER A 67 35.76 -27.98 -6.52
C SER A 67 35.30 -28.88 -5.37
N SER A 68 35.07 -30.17 -5.65
CA SER A 68 34.47 -31.13 -4.71
C SER A 68 35.16 -31.21 -3.35
N ASP A 69 36.48 -31.01 -3.34
CA ASP A 69 37.32 -31.14 -2.13
C ASP A 69 37.51 -29.80 -1.40
N SER A 70 37.05 -28.69 -1.99
CA SER A 70 37.21 -27.35 -1.46
C SER A 70 36.07 -26.95 -0.52
N LEU A 71 36.42 -26.39 0.64
CA LEU A 71 35.47 -25.88 1.63
C LEU A 71 35.06 -24.42 1.39
N MET A 72 35.42 -23.84 0.24
CA MET A 72 35.22 -22.42 -0.04
C MET A 72 33.79 -22.08 -0.47
N HIS A 73 32.94 -23.06 -0.80
CA HIS A 73 31.55 -22.81 -1.19
C HIS A 73 30.77 -22.08 -0.09
N GLY A 74 30.15 -20.94 -0.42
CA GLY A 74 29.36 -20.11 0.49
C GLY A 74 30.18 -19.16 1.38
N VAL A 75 31.52 -19.20 1.32
CA VAL A 75 32.39 -18.28 2.07
C VAL A 75 32.19 -16.84 1.57
N ARG A 76 32.25 -15.86 2.48
CA ARG A 76 32.06 -14.43 2.19
C ARG A 76 33.24 -13.62 2.67
N LEU A 77 33.78 -12.77 1.79
CA LEU A 77 34.84 -11.82 2.11
C LEU A 77 34.31 -10.39 1.99
N SER A 78 34.57 -9.59 3.02
CA SER A 78 34.15 -8.17 3.09
C SER A 78 35.32 -7.19 3.11
N ASP A 79 36.55 -7.68 3.29
CA ASP A 79 37.73 -6.84 3.45
C ASP A 79 38.37 -6.57 2.08
N GLU A 80 38.18 -5.35 1.56
CA GLU A 80 38.73 -4.92 0.27
C GLU A 80 40.27 -4.83 0.25
N SER A 81 40.95 -4.96 1.40
CA SER A 81 42.42 -4.96 1.46
C SER A 81 43.05 -6.29 1.04
N LEU A 82 42.25 -7.36 0.92
CA LEU A 82 42.73 -8.69 0.55
C LEU A 82 43.17 -8.77 -0.92
N PHE A 83 44.14 -9.63 -1.20
CA PHE A 83 44.65 -9.84 -2.57
C PHE A 83 43.58 -10.28 -3.57
N SER A 84 42.53 -10.97 -3.11
CA SER A 84 41.38 -11.34 -3.95
C SER A 84 40.65 -10.12 -4.50
N PHE A 85 40.51 -9.04 -3.71
CA PHE A 85 39.94 -7.77 -4.17
C PHE A 85 40.94 -6.96 -4.98
N GLN A 86 42.24 -7.02 -4.65
CA GLN A 86 43.28 -6.39 -5.48
C GLN A 86 43.25 -6.94 -6.91
N CYS A 87 43.12 -8.25 -7.09
CA CYS A 87 43.00 -8.90 -8.40
C CYS A 87 41.83 -8.34 -9.24
N ILE A 88 40.65 -8.18 -8.61
CA ILE A 88 39.48 -7.59 -9.29
C ILE A 88 39.72 -6.11 -9.63
N ARG A 89 40.46 -5.38 -8.80
CA ARG A 89 40.73 -3.95 -9.04
C ARG A 89 41.73 -3.72 -10.16
N THR A 90 42.83 -4.47 -10.18
CA THR A 90 43.90 -4.32 -11.16
C THR A 90 43.57 -5.02 -12.47
N GLN A 91 42.60 -5.94 -12.47
CA GLN A 91 42.30 -6.82 -13.61
C GLN A 91 43.53 -7.64 -14.03
N GLU A 92 44.42 -7.91 -13.06
CA GLU A 92 45.63 -8.70 -13.23
C GLU A 92 45.63 -9.90 -12.27
N PRO A 93 46.23 -11.04 -12.65
CA PRO A 93 46.36 -12.18 -11.76
C PRO A 93 47.33 -11.87 -10.62
N VAL A 94 46.97 -12.30 -9.40
CA VAL A 94 47.84 -12.18 -8.22
C VAL A 94 48.31 -13.58 -7.84
N VAL A 95 49.63 -13.78 -7.83
CA VAL A 95 50.26 -15.07 -7.51
C VAL A 95 51.13 -14.91 -6.27
N ILE A 96 50.94 -15.81 -5.31
CA ILE A 96 51.71 -15.89 -4.07
C ILE A 96 52.33 -17.28 -4.01
N ASN A 97 53.61 -17.38 -4.37
CA ASN A 97 54.33 -18.66 -4.47
C ASN A 97 54.65 -19.30 -3.11
N HIS A 98 54.78 -18.49 -2.05
CA HIS A 98 55.14 -18.94 -0.72
C HIS A 98 54.14 -18.37 0.30
N LEU A 99 53.11 -19.16 0.59
CA LEU A 99 52.12 -18.84 1.63
C LEU A 99 52.80 -18.89 3.01
N THR A 100 53.33 -17.75 3.46
CA THR A 100 53.80 -17.56 4.84
C THR A 100 52.64 -17.04 5.70
N ASN A 101 52.56 -17.51 6.95
CA ASN A 101 51.50 -17.15 7.91
C ASN A 101 51.45 -15.65 8.30
N THR A 102 52.31 -14.80 7.72
CA THR A 102 52.57 -13.43 8.20
C THR A 102 52.04 -12.31 7.31
N SER A 103 51.53 -12.58 6.10
CA SER A 103 50.98 -11.51 5.25
C SER A 103 49.54 -11.15 5.65
N ARG A 104 49.30 -9.91 6.09
CA ARG A 104 47.95 -9.42 6.47
C ARG A 104 46.93 -9.46 5.32
N ALA A 105 47.38 -9.62 4.08
CA ALA A 105 46.55 -9.53 2.87
C ALA A 105 46.02 -10.89 2.35
N VAL A 106 46.39 -12.01 2.99
CA VAL A 106 45.81 -13.35 2.75
C VAL A 106 45.11 -13.82 4.00
N ARG A 107 43.86 -14.29 3.86
CA ARG A 107 43.05 -14.77 5.00
C ARG A 107 42.64 -16.23 4.80
N PHE A 108 43.04 -17.08 5.73
CA PHE A 108 42.54 -18.45 5.80
C PHE A 108 41.11 -18.45 6.35
N CYS A 109 40.15 -18.89 5.54
CA CYS A 109 38.72 -18.77 5.82
C CYS A 109 38.06 -20.08 6.25
N THR A 110 38.72 -21.21 6.03
CA THR A 110 38.19 -22.56 6.26
C THR A 110 39.13 -23.36 7.18
N ALA A 111 38.66 -24.51 7.66
CA ALA A 111 39.46 -25.39 8.52
C ALA A 111 40.66 -26.02 7.76
N ARG A 112 40.53 -26.22 6.45
CA ARG A 112 41.59 -26.70 5.56
C ARG A 112 42.44 -25.50 5.13
N LYS A 113 43.68 -25.43 5.62
CA LYS A 113 44.60 -24.34 5.26
C LYS A 113 45.18 -24.57 3.87
N ALA A 114 45.18 -23.52 3.05
CA ALA A 114 45.87 -23.49 1.76
C ALA A 114 47.38 -23.73 1.96
N ILE A 115 47.96 -24.56 1.09
CA ILE A 115 49.40 -24.91 1.14
C ILE A 115 50.11 -24.50 -0.15
N ARG A 116 51.43 -24.29 -0.04
CA ARG A 116 52.36 -23.93 -1.12
C ARG A 116 52.08 -22.53 -1.70
N ALA A 117 51.12 -22.42 -2.62
CA ALA A 117 50.85 -21.20 -3.37
C ALA A 117 49.35 -20.86 -3.44
N TYR A 118 49.05 -19.57 -3.58
CA TYR A 118 47.72 -19.04 -3.86
C TYR A 118 47.75 -18.23 -5.16
N CYS A 119 46.77 -18.46 -6.02
CA CYS A 119 46.58 -17.73 -7.26
C CYS A 119 45.16 -17.18 -7.31
N ALA A 120 45.04 -15.89 -7.61
CA ALA A 120 43.79 -15.21 -7.88
C ALA A 120 43.79 -14.73 -9.33
N LEU A 121 42.77 -15.12 -10.10
CA LEU A 121 42.57 -14.67 -11.48
C LEU A 121 41.28 -13.85 -11.59
N PRO A 122 41.30 -12.70 -12.27
CA PRO A 122 40.11 -11.85 -12.39
C PRO A 122 39.13 -12.46 -13.40
N LEU A 123 37.84 -12.42 -13.07
CA LEU A 123 36.75 -12.72 -14.00
C LEU A 123 36.09 -11.43 -14.47
N SER A 124 36.90 -10.59 -15.10
CA SER A 124 36.54 -9.21 -15.37
C SER A 124 36.06 -8.49 -14.09
N THR A 125 34.98 -7.73 -14.17
CA THR A 125 34.32 -7.06 -13.04
C THR A 125 33.34 -7.95 -12.27
N CYS A 126 33.12 -9.19 -12.70
CA CYS A 126 32.14 -10.10 -12.06
C CYS A 126 32.63 -10.70 -10.76
N GLY A 127 33.95 -10.74 -10.53
CA GLY A 127 34.55 -11.50 -9.44
C GLY A 127 35.90 -12.10 -9.85
N MET A 128 36.21 -13.28 -9.32
CA MET A 128 37.52 -13.91 -9.49
C MET A 128 37.48 -15.43 -9.36
N ILE A 129 38.46 -16.13 -9.94
CA ILE A 129 38.76 -17.54 -9.67
C ILE A 129 39.95 -17.59 -8.71
N GLY A 130 39.76 -18.25 -7.57
CA GLY A 130 40.84 -18.57 -6.64
C GLY A 130 41.29 -20.01 -6.82
N VAL A 131 42.60 -20.22 -6.76
CA VAL A 131 43.22 -21.54 -6.82
C VAL A 131 44.30 -21.62 -5.74
N ASP A 132 44.29 -22.69 -4.97
CA ASP A 132 45.33 -22.97 -3.99
C ASP A 132 45.62 -24.46 -3.86
N SER A 133 46.58 -24.79 -2.99
CA SER A 133 46.92 -26.17 -2.64
C SER A 133 47.37 -27.03 -3.83
N PHE A 134 48.00 -26.38 -4.82
CA PHE A 134 48.46 -26.96 -6.07
C PHE A 134 49.23 -28.28 -5.91
N GLY A 135 48.98 -29.21 -6.84
CA GLY A 135 49.75 -30.43 -7.00
C GLY A 135 51.24 -30.17 -7.26
N PRO A 136 52.13 -31.14 -6.96
CA PRO A 136 53.58 -30.94 -7.09
C PRO A 136 54.03 -30.69 -8.53
N THR A 137 53.25 -31.12 -9.52
CA THR A 137 53.51 -30.94 -10.96
C THR A 137 53.30 -29.50 -11.45
N ALA A 138 52.71 -28.62 -10.64
CA ALA A 138 52.43 -27.24 -10.99
C ALA A 138 53.58 -26.26 -10.68
N PHE A 139 54.73 -26.76 -10.22
CA PHE A 139 55.85 -25.95 -9.74
C PHE A 139 57.11 -26.18 -10.56
N ASN A 140 57.87 -25.12 -10.76
CA ASN A 140 59.21 -25.18 -11.34
C ASN A 140 60.25 -25.70 -10.32
N VAL A 141 61.49 -25.84 -10.76
CA VAL A 141 62.62 -26.30 -9.93
C VAL A 141 62.89 -25.39 -8.71
N LYS A 142 62.41 -24.13 -8.75
CA LYS A 142 62.53 -23.14 -7.66
C LYS A 142 61.33 -23.15 -6.69
N ASN A 143 60.41 -24.11 -6.80
CA ASN A 143 59.14 -24.14 -6.06
C ASN A 143 58.24 -22.92 -6.27
N GLU A 144 58.31 -22.31 -7.45
CA GLU A 144 57.39 -21.25 -7.89
C GLU A 144 56.39 -21.82 -8.90
N LEU A 145 55.20 -21.22 -8.97
CA LEU A 145 54.17 -21.68 -9.90
C LEU A 145 54.69 -21.62 -11.34
N GLU A 146 54.51 -22.70 -12.10
CA GLU A 146 55.01 -22.78 -13.47
C GLU A 146 54.31 -21.74 -14.38
N PRO A 147 55.03 -21.08 -15.30
CA PRO A 147 54.42 -20.16 -16.25
C PRO A 147 53.32 -20.82 -17.11
N ALA A 148 53.50 -22.11 -17.45
CA ALA A 148 52.53 -22.89 -18.19
C ALA A 148 51.22 -23.09 -17.40
N THR A 149 51.32 -23.39 -16.10
CA THR A 149 50.16 -23.49 -15.20
C THR A 149 49.41 -22.16 -15.11
N LEU A 150 50.14 -21.04 -14.97
CA LEU A 150 49.52 -19.72 -14.94
C LEU A 150 48.83 -19.38 -16.28
N HIS A 151 49.44 -19.76 -17.41
CA HIS A 151 48.84 -19.57 -18.74
C HIS A 151 47.55 -20.39 -18.90
N PHE A 152 47.57 -21.67 -18.50
CA PHE A 152 46.39 -22.52 -18.48
C PHE A 152 45.24 -21.90 -17.67
N LEU A 153 45.52 -21.46 -16.44
CA LEU A 153 44.53 -20.81 -15.58
C LEU A 153 43.95 -19.53 -16.19
N LYS A 154 44.78 -18.72 -16.86
CA LYS A 154 44.33 -17.52 -17.58
C LYS A 154 43.35 -17.88 -18.70
N GLN A 155 43.65 -18.93 -19.48
CA GLN A 155 42.74 -19.39 -20.54
C GLN A 155 41.41 -19.90 -19.95
N CYS A 156 41.45 -20.67 -18.87
CA CYS A 156 40.24 -21.10 -18.17
C CYS A 156 39.39 -19.92 -17.68
N ALA A 157 40.04 -18.89 -17.11
CA ALA A 157 39.35 -17.68 -16.64
C ALA A 157 38.67 -16.94 -17.81
N LEU A 158 39.33 -16.80 -18.96
CA LEU A 158 38.75 -16.18 -20.16
C LEU A 158 37.50 -16.93 -20.67
N CYS A 159 37.58 -18.26 -20.77
CA CYS A 159 36.44 -19.09 -21.16
C CYS A 159 35.27 -18.96 -20.16
N HIS A 160 35.57 -18.85 -18.86
CA HIS A 160 34.56 -18.61 -17.83
C HIS A 160 33.91 -17.22 -17.92
N VAL A 161 34.68 -16.18 -18.26
CA VAL A 161 34.13 -14.84 -18.49
C VAL A 161 33.12 -14.87 -19.64
N GLU A 162 33.46 -15.49 -20.76
CA GLU A 162 32.57 -15.61 -21.92
C GLU A 162 31.27 -16.37 -21.57
N LEU A 163 31.38 -17.50 -20.87
CA LEU A 163 30.22 -18.27 -20.41
C LEU A 163 29.32 -17.45 -19.46
N LEU A 164 29.91 -16.74 -18.50
CA LEU A 164 29.19 -15.92 -17.55
C LEU A 164 28.47 -14.77 -18.25
N GLU A 165 29.15 -14.05 -19.15
CA GLU A 165 28.57 -12.92 -19.87
C GLU A 165 27.42 -13.32 -20.76
N THR A 166 27.60 -14.35 -21.59
CA THR A 166 26.56 -14.83 -22.51
C THR A 166 25.32 -15.30 -21.76
N THR A 167 25.48 -16.12 -20.72
CA THR A 167 24.38 -16.65 -19.94
C THR A 167 23.64 -15.55 -19.17
N ARG A 168 24.39 -14.63 -18.52
CA ARG A 168 23.81 -13.54 -17.73
C ARG A 168 23.05 -12.54 -18.58
N VAL A 169 23.56 -12.21 -19.78
CA VAL A 169 22.85 -11.37 -20.75
C VAL A 169 21.56 -12.07 -21.16
N ALA A 170 21.62 -13.34 -21.60
CA ALA A 170 20.44 -14.08 -22.06
C ALA A 170 19.33 -14.13 -20.99
N VAL A 171 19.67 -14.42 -19.74
CA VAL A 171 18.71 -14.45 -18.62
C VAL A 171 18.12 -13.06 -18.35
N SER A 172 18.95 -12.02 -18.32
CA SER A 172 18.48 -10.65 -18.09
C SER A 172 17.52 -10.17 -19.17
N VAL A 173 17.83 -10.48 -20.43
CA VAL A 173 17.00 -10.16 -21.59
C VAL A 173 15.67 -10.88 -21.53
N ALA A 174 15.67 -12.17 -21.21
CA ALA A 174 14.45 -12.96 -21.08
C ALA A 174 13.53 -12.41 -19.98
N HIS A 175 14.08 -12.01 -18.83
CA HIS A 175 13.28 -11.41 -17.74
C HIS A 175 12.65 -10.07 -18.13
N ILE A 176 13.41 -9.20 -18.83
CA ILE A 176 12.90 -7.91 -19.31
C ILE A 176 11.77 -8.13 -20.35
N GLN A 177 11.96 -9.06 -21.29
CA GLN A 177 10.95 -9.39 -22.30
C GLN A 177 9.71 -10.07 -21.70
N ALA A 178 9.89 -10.96 -20.72
CA ALA A 178 8.79 -11.58 -19.99
C ALA A 178 7.94 -10.55 -19.24
N ALA A 179 8.58 -9.54 -18.62
CA ALA A 179 7.87 -8.44 -17.98
C ALA A 179 7.03 -7.62 -18.98
N ALA A 180 7.57 -7.35 -20.17
CA ALA A 180 6.87 -6.61 -21.22
C ALA A 180 5.64 -7.36 -21.78
N THR A 181 5.67 -8.70 -21.81
CA THR A 181 4.57 -9.53 -22.34
C THR A 181 3.47 -9.84 -21.31
N ALA A 182 3.77 -9.73 -20.01
CA ALA A 182 2.85 -9.98 -18.90
C ALA A 182 1.67 -8.97 -18.81
N VAL A 183 1.74 -7.85 -19.53
CA VAL A 183 0.66 -6.84 -19.67
C VAL A 183 -0.66 -7.46 -20.13
N SER A 184 -0.60 -8.60 -20.83
CA SER A 184 -1.73 -9.18 -21.57
C SER A 184 -2.76 -9.92 -20.72
N THR A 185 -2.45 -10.39 -19.50
CA THR A 185 -3.31 -11.43 -18.87
C THR A 185 -3.93 -11.08 -17.53
N ASN A 186 -3.28 -10.39 -16.58
CA ASN A 186 -3.87 -10.21 -15.23
C ASN A 186 -3.43 -8.96 -14.44
N MET A 187 -2.54 -8.11 -14.98
CA MET A 187 -1.99 -6.97 -14.22
C MET A 187 -2.60 -5.61 -14.62
N PRO A 188 -2.77 -4.68 -13.66
CA PRO A 188 -3.08 -3.28 -13.96
C PRO A 188 -2.02 -2.65 -14.86
N SER A 189 -2.44 -1.80 -15.80
CA SER A 189 -1.57 -1.13 -16.77
C SER A 189 -0.39 -0.38 -16.13
N TRP A 190 -0.66 0.36 -15.06
CA TRP A 190 0.35 1.13 -14.32
C TRP A 190 1.38 0.26 -13.60
N HIS A 191 0.97 -0.91 -13.10
CA HIS A 191 1.85 -1.82 -12.36
C HIS A 191 2.79 -2.58 -13.29
N ALA A 192 2.34 -2.85 -14.52
CA ALA A 192 3.15 -3.57 -15.46
C ALA A 192 4.41 -2.76 -15.85
N MET A 193 4.31 -1.43 -15.99
CA MET A 193 5.46 -0.59 -16.36
C MET A 193 6.48 -0.52 -15.21
N GLN A 194 5.96 -0.47 -13.99
CA GLN A 194 6.77 -0.59 -12.77
C GLN A 194 7.50 -1.94 -12.68
N CYS A 195 6.87 -3.05 -13.10
CA CYS A 195 7.54 -4.34 -13.18
C CYS A 195 8.68 -4.33 -14.20
N LEU A 196 8.50 -3.71 -15.36
CA LEU A 196 9.57 -3.54 -16.35
C LEU A 196 10.75 -2.78 -15.74
N TYR A 197 10.49 -1.62 -15.13
CA TYR A 197 11.53 -0.82 -14.47
C TYR A 197 12.30 -1.62 -13.41
N ALA A 198 11.57 -2.35 -12.56
CA ALA A 198 12.17 -3.13 -11.50
C ALA A 198 13.05 -4.28 -12.05
N GLN A 199 12.63 -4.94 -13.14
CA GLN A 199 13.43 -5.97 -13.80
C GLN A 199 14.70 -5.39 -14.46
N VAL A 200 14.63 -4.19 -15.03
CA VAL A 200 15.81 -3.50 -15.56
C VAL A 200 16.82 -3.20 -14.44
N LEU A 201 16.37 -2.68 -13.29
CA LEU A 201 17.26 -2.44 -12.15
C LEU A 201 17.88 -3.73 -11.61
N LEU A 202 17.10 -4.82 -11.52
CA LEU A 202 17.61 -6.12 -11.08
C LEU A 202 18.67 -6.67 -12.05
N ALA A 203 18.41 -6.58 -13.36
CA ALA A 203 19.34 -7.03 -14.40
C ALA A 203 20.68 -6.30 -14.30
N VAL A 204 20.68 -4.99 -14.00
CA VAL A 204 21.93 -4.24 -13.82
C VAL A 204 22.62 -4.59 -12.50
N GLN A 205 21.88 -4.66 -11.40
CA GLN A 205 22.42 -4.98 -10.07
C GLN A 205 23.15 -6.32 -10.01
N THR A 206 22.63 -7.32 -10.71
CA THR A 206 23.17 -8.69 -10.71
C THR A 206 24.42 -8.84 -11.57
N ASN A 207 24.65 -7.95 -12.52
CA ASN A 207 25.65 -8.13 -13.59
C ASN A 207 26.75 -7.06 -13.61
N VAL A 208 26.52 -5.92 -12.96
CA VAL A 208 27.47 -4.82 -12.83
C VAL A 208 27.97 -4.73 -11.39
N GLY A 209 29.28 -4.77 -11.22
CA GLY A 209 29.94 -4.65 -9.90
C GLY A 209 30.14 -3.19 -9.47
N TYR A 210 30.41 -2.99 -8.17
CA TYR A 210 30.70 -1.68 -7.58
C TYR A 210 29.61 -0.62 -7.82
N VAL A 211 28.36 -1.04 -7.87
CA VAL A 211 27.21 -0.13 -7.95
C VAL A 211 27.14 0.66 -6.65
N HIS A 212 26.90 1.97 -6.76
CA HIS A 212 26.63 2.84 -5.63
C HIS A 212 25.11 3.04 -5.48
N CYS A 213 24.46 3.54 -6.53
CA CYS A 213 23.00 3.63 -6.60
C CYS A 213 22.53 3.58 -8.06
N GLN A 214 21.26 3.19 -8.26
CA GLN A 214 20.64 3.20 -9.57
C GLN A 214 19.16 3.58 -9.46
N GLN A 215 18.67 4.30 -10.45
CA GLN A 215 17.37 4.96 -10.43
C GLN A 215 16.80 5.02 -11.85
N ILE A 216 15.49 4.83 -11.95
CA ILE A 216 14.70 5.20 -13.11
C ILE A 216 13.91 6.44 -12.72
N VAL A 217 14.12 7.51 -13.46
CA VAL A 217 13.58 8.83 -13.18
C VAL A 217 12.71 9.30 -14.34
N ARG A 218 11.57 9.90 -14.01
CA ARG A 218 10.77 10.72 -14.92
C ARG A 218 11.26 12.14 -14.85
N LEU A 219 11.64 12.69 -16.00
CA LEU A 219 12.07 14.07 -16.13
C LEU A 219 10.86 14.95 -16.43
N ALA A 220 10.88 16.19 -15.96
CA ALA A 220 9.83 17.15 -16.24
C ALA A 220 9.73 17.45 -17.75
N ALA A 221 8.52 17.74 -18.23
CA ALA A 221 8.26 18.02 -19.64
C ALA A 221 8.94 19.30 -20.16
N ASP A 222 9.37 20.19 -19.26
CA ASP A 222 10.11 21.42 -19.53
C ASP A 222 11.61 21.30 -19.18
N PHE A 223 12.05 20.18 -18.59
CA PHE A 223 13.40 19.99 -18.00
C PHE A 223 13.82 21.01 -16.92
N THR A 224 12.91 21.88 -16.53
CA THR A 224 13.13 22.88 -15.48
C THR A 224 12.39 22.55 -14.20
N GLY A 225 11.30 21.78 -14.28
CA GLY A 225 10.60 21.22 -13.13
C GLY A 225 11.34 20.05 -12.47
N ASP A 226 10.89 19.63 -11.30
CA ASP A 226 11.45 18.52 -10.54
C ASP A 226 11.35 17.18 -11.29
N CYS A 227 12.34 16.30 -11.12
CA CYS A 227 12.30 14.92 -11.58
C CYS A 227 11.67 13.99 -10.52
N THR A 228 10.96 12.97 -10.98
CA THR A 228 10.32 11.98 -10.10
C THR A 228 11.08 10.67 -10.18
N ILE A 229 11.51 10.09 -9.07
CA ILE A 229 12.00 8.70 -9.05
C ILE A 229 10.78 7.79 -9.21
N LEU A 230 10.76 6.96 -10.25
CA LEU A 230 9.71 5.95 -10.48
C LEU A 230 10.10 4.58 -9.91
N CYS A 231 11.38 4.24 -10.00
CA CYS A 231 11.94 3.02 -9.47
C CYS A 231 13.38 3.28 -9.04
N TRP A 232 13.80 2.69 -7.94
CA TRP A 232 15.14 2.86 -7.44
C TRP A 232 15.61 1.63 -6.68
N HIS A 233 16.91 1.44 -6.71
CA HIS A 233 17.57 0.52 -5.81
C HIS A 233 17.92 1.28 -4.52
N LYS A 234 17.41 0.82 -3.37
CA LYS A 234 17.51 1.51 -2.08
C LYS A 234 18.93 1.43 -1.50
N ALA A 235 19.80 2.24 -2.09
CA ALA A 235 21.11 2.64 -1.59
C ALA A 235 21.07 4.16 -1.31
N PRO A 236 22.07 4.77 -0.62
CA PRO A 236 22.08 6.21 -0.42
C PRO A 236 22.00 6.88 -1.79
N THR A 237 21.10 7.84 -1.94
CA THR A 237 21.10 8.70 -3.12
C THR A 237 22.45 9.40 -3.22
N ARG A 238 22.91 9.70 -4.44
CA ARG A 238 24.18 10.40 -4.72
C ARG A 238 24.45 11.57 -3.76
N ARG A 239 23.39 12.28 -3.38
CA ARG A 239 23.40 13.26 -2.29
C ARG A 239 22.63 12.70 -1.09
N PRO A 240 23.22 12.65 0.12
CA PRO A 240 22.48 12.28 1.31
C PRO A 240 21.39 13.33 1.57
N MET A 241 20.12 12.93 1.50
CA MET A 241 19.00 13.84 1.70
C MET A 241 18.46 13.68 3.13
N GLN A 242 18.56 14.75 3.91
CA GLN A 242 18.26 14.75 5.35
C GLN A 242 16.77 14.57 5.68
N HIS A 243 15.86 14.83 4.73
CA HIS A 243 14.42 14.91 4.98
C HIS A 243 13.56 14.06 4.04
N LEU A 244 14.07 12.93 3.57
CA LEU A 244 13.27 12.08 2.69
C LEU A 244 12.09 11.43 3.40
N PRO A 245 10.92 11.35 2.73
CA PRO A 245 9.83 10.49 3.18
C PRO A 245 10.34 9.07 3.41
N VAL A 246 9.91 8.45 4.51
CA VAL A 246 10.23 7.04 4.76
C VAL A 246 9.56 6.21 3.68
N HIS A 247 10.37 5.52 2.87
CA HIS A 247 9.86 4.58 1.87
C HIS A 247 9.18 3.39 2.55
N PHE A 248 7.95 3.10 2.13
CA PHE A 248 7.16 1.97 2.62
C PHE A 248 6.75 1.07 1.45
N CYS A 249 7.33 -0.14 1.36
CA CYS A 249 7.09 -1.05 0.23
C CYS A 249 5.61 -1.34 -0.03
N TYR A 250 4.82 -1.42 1.05
CA TYR A 250 3.39 -1.69 0.98
C TYR A 250 2.56 -0.48 0.48
N ARG A 251 3.06 0.75 0.65
CA ARG A 251 2.43 1.98 0.15
C ARG A 251 2.69 2.21 -1.32
N HIS A 252 3.91 1.90 -1.77
CA HIS A 252 4.34 2.08 -3.16
C HIS A 252 4.20 0.80 -4.00
N HIS A 253 3.47 -0.21 -3.50
CA HIS A 253 3.21 -1.48 -4.19
C HIS A 253 4.46 -2.13 -4.81
N CYS A 254 5.58 -2.09 -4.09
CA CYS A 254 6.83 -2.68 -4.56
C CYS A 254 6.61 -4.15 -4.91
N VAL A 255 7.20 -4.58 -6.03
CA VAL A 255 7.11 -5.96 -6.51
C VAL A 255 7.65 -6.90 -5.42
N PRO A 256 6.81 -7.74 -4.78
CA PRO A 256 7.22 -8.48 -3.57
C PRO A 256 8.45 -9.37 -3.77
N ALA A 257 8.58 -9.95 -4.97
CA ALA A 257 9.72 -10.79 -5.34
C ALA A 257 11.06 -10.01 -5.36
N LEU A 258 11.02 -8.69 -5.60
CA LEU A 258 12.21 -7.86 -5.81
C LEU A 258 12.55 -6.97 -4.61
N VAL A 259 11.68 -6.91 -3.61
CA VAL A 259 11.94 -6.18 -2.34
C VAL A 259 13.16 -6.77 -1.61
N GLY A 260 13.35 -8.09 -1.71
CA GLY A 260 14.52 -8.77 -1.15
C GLY A 260 15.84 -8.33 -1.79
N ASP A 261 15.80 -7.94 -3.07
CA ASP A 261 16.94 -7.43 -3.83
C ASP A 261 17.09 -5.90 -3.71
N HIS A 262 16.35 -5.27 -2.80
CA HIS A 262 16.36 -3.82 -2.55
C HIS A 262 15.93 -2.97 -3.76
N VAL A 263 15.12 -3.53 -4.66
CA VAL A 263 14.48 -2.79 -5.74
C VAL A 263 13.11 -2.31 -5.27
N HIS A 264 12.91 -1.01 -5.31
CA HIS A 264 11.72 -0.34 -4.79
C HIS A 264 11.11 0.58 -5.83
N LEU A 265 9.79 0.72 -5.77
CA LEU A 265 9.04 1.70 -6.52
C LEU A 265 8.84 2.92 -5.63
N ASP A 266 8.94 4.11 -6.18
CA ASP A 266 8.72 5.34 -5.42
C ASP A 266 8.08 6.39 -6.31
N ASP A 267 7.66 7.50 -5.72
CA ASP A 267 7.18 8.69 -6.43
C ASP A 267 7.84 9.94 -5.83
N LEU A 268 9.13 9.81 -5.50
CA LEU A 268 9.89 10.85 -4.83
C LEU A 268 10.28 11.94 -5.83
N MET A 269 9.87 13.17 -5.55
CA MET A 269 10.24 14.35 -6.31
C MET A 269 11.60 14.88 -5.87
N LEU A 270 12.48 15.13 -6.83
CA LEU A 270 13.83 15.62 -6.64
C LEU A 270 14.13 16.76 -7.61
N PRO A 271 14.96 17.75 -7.22
CA PRO A 271 15.38 18.77 -8.15
C PRO A 271 16.25 18.17 -9.25
N MET A 272 16.14 18.71 -10.47
CA MET A 272 16.92 18.29 -11.66
C MET A 272 18.44 18.27 -11.43
N THR A 273 18.96 19.01 -10.45
CA THR A 273 20.38 18.94 -10.06
C THR A 273 20.86 17.56 -9.57
N ASN A 274 19.95 16.62 -9.32
CA ASN A 274 20.26 15.22 -9.01
C ASN A 274 20.45 14.34 -10.25
N VAL A 275 20.16 14.86 -11.43
CA VAL A 275 20.26 14.16 -12.71
C VAL A 275 21.71 14.22 -13.25
N PRO A 276 22.19 13.19 -13.98
CA PRO A 276 23.50 13.22 -14.64
C PRO A 276 23.56 14.28 -15.76
N ARG A 277 24.73 14.86 -16.00
CA ARG A 277 24.94 15.86 -17.08
C ARG A 277 24.66 15.32 -18.47
N THR A 278 24.79 14.00 -18.68
CA THR A 278 24.46 13.31 -19.93
C THR A 278 23.01 13.56 -20.31
N LEU A 279 22.10 13.69 -19.34
CA LEU A 279 20.70 14.02 -19.61
C LEU A 279 20.50 15.54 -19.79
N ASP A 280 21.34 16.37 -19.20
CA ASP A 280 21.39 17.81 -19.50
C ASP A 280 21.90 18.07 -20.93
N ASP A 281 22.87 17.28 -21.40
CA ASP A 281 23.38 17.30 -22.76
C ASP A 281 22.31 16.82 -23.74
N ALA A 282 21.59 15.73 -23.41
CA ALA A 282 20.41 15.27 -24.15
C ALA A 282 19.38 16.39 -24.36
N ARG A 283 19.14 17.18 -23.29
CA ARG A 283 18.27 18.36 -23.31
C ARG A 283 18.80 19.44 -24.23
N SER A 284 20.10 19.75 -24.17
CA SER A 284 20.69 20.79 -25.01
C SER A 284 20.68 20.43 -26.50
N ALA A 285 20.87 19.15 -26.83
CA ALA A 285 20.90 18.65 -28.19
C ALA A 285 19.50 18.32 -28.74
N GLY A 286 18.49 18.20 -27.88
CA GLY A 286 17.14 17.77 -28.27
C GLY A 286 17.07 16.32 -28.78
N ALA A 287 18.05 15.49 -28.44
CA ALA A 287 18.18 14.12 -28.91
C ALA A 287 18.48 13.16 -27.75
N PRO A 288 17.95 11.93 -27.77
CA PRO A 288 18.21 10.94 -26.74
C PRO A 288 19.69 10.56 -26.75
N THR A 289 20.38 10.78 -25.63
CA THR A 289 21.79 10.38 -25.47
C THR A 289 21.91 9.29 -24.42
N THR A 290 22.59 8.21 -24.79
CA THR A 290 23.13 7.22 -23.85
C THR A 290 24.60 7.51 -23.68
N GLY A 291 25.06 7.73 -22.46
CA GLY A 291 26.41 8.24 -22.23
C GLY A 291 26.99 7.86 -20.88
N LEU A 292 28.32 7.88 -20.87
CA LEU A 292 29.12 7.74 -19.67
C LEU A 292 29.62 9.12 -19.25
N GLU A 293 29.44 9.42 -17.98
CA GLU A 293 30.07 10.56 -17.32
C GLU A 293 31.27 10.07 -16.51
N PRO A 294 32.50 10.24 -17.01
CA PRO A 294 33.69 9.94 -16.24
C PRO A 294 34.02 11.03 -15.22
N ARG A 295 33.48 12.25 -15.37
CA ARG A 295 33.82 13.42 -14.55
C ARG A 295 32.79 13.62 -13.42
N GLY A 296 33.22 13.37 -12.19
CA GLY A 296 32.43 13.56 -10.97
C GLY A 296 32.94 12.68 -9.84
N ALA A 297 32.47 12.90 -8.60
CA ALA A 297 32.81 12.04 -7.47
C ALA A 297 32.35 10.58 -7.65
N PHE A 298 31.34 10.36 -8.50
CA PHE A 298 30.78 9.06 -8.86
C PHE A 298 30.72 8.94 -10.39
N PRO A 299 31.39 7.94 -10.99
CA PRO A 299 31.20 7.62 -12.41
C PRO A 299 29.74 7.26 -12.67
N CYS A 300 29.15 7.78 -13.75
CA CYS A 300 27.74 7.57 -14.07
C CYS A 300 27.55 7.02 -15.49
N PHE A 301 26.55 6.16 -15.65
CA PHE A 301 25.96 5.78 -16.93
C PHE A 301 24.51 6.25 -16.93
N ALA A 302 24.09 6.95 -17.96
CA ALA A 302 22.73 7.44 -18.10
C ALA A 302 22.20 7.20 -19.52
N GLY A 303 20.91 6.91 -19.63
CA GLY A 303 20.26 6.67 -20.91
C GLY A 303 18.75 6.83 -20.86
N MET A 304 18.17 7.32 -21.95
CA MET A 304 16.73 7.50 -22.10
C MET A 304 16.03 6.17 -22.40
N LEU A 305 15.06 5.75 -21.58
CA LEU A 305 14.29 4.51 -21.76
C LEU A 305 13.25 4.62 -22.87
N ASP A 306 12.72 5.81 -23.12
CA ASP A 306 11.80 6.09 -24.23
C ASP A 306 12.48 6.03 -25.61
N SER A 307 13.82 6.07 -25.67
CA SER A 307 14.67 6.16 -26.88
C SER A 307 14.33 7.33 -27.81
N LEU A 308 13.34 8.14 -27.45
CA LEU A 308 12.72 9.22 -28.19
C LEU A 308 12.41 10.24 -27.11
N PHE A 309 13.03 11.42 -27.16
CA PHE A 309 13.05 12.45 -26.11
C PHE A 309 11.67 13.11 -25.83
N VAL A 310 10.64 12.30 -25.68
CA VAL A 310 9.23 12.64 -25.79
C VAL A 310 8.55 12.26 -24.48
N ALA A 311 7.60 13.09 -24.05
CA ALA A 311 6.85 12.82 -22.83
C ALA A 311 6.19 11.42 -22.88
N PRO A 312 6.24 10.64 -21.78
CA PRO A 312 7.00 10.90 -20.56
C PRO A 312 8.49 10.63 -20.77
N ARG A 313 9.32 11.58 -20.36
CA ARG A 313 10.76 11.48 -20.53
C ARG A 313 11.35 10.63 -19.41
N VAL A 314 11.46 9.34 -19.64
CA VAL A 314 11.93 8.39 -18.64
C VAL A 314 13.40 8.04 -18.90
N ALA A 315 14.23 8.15 -17.88
CA ALA A 315 15.65 7.88 -17.97
C ALA A 315 16.12 6.89 -16.91
N PHE A 316 17.07 6.05 -17.30
CA PHE A 316 17.82 5.18 -16.42
C PHE A 316 19.14 5.86 -16.03
N CYS A 317 19.44 5.86 -14.74
CA CYS A 317 20.67 6.42 -14.17
C CYS A 317 21.34 5.36 -13.28
N LEU A 318 22.61 5.07 -13.56
CA LEU A 318 23.46 4.18 -12.78
C LEU A 318 24.69 4.94 -12.29
N TYR A 319 24.98 4.85 -11.00
CA TYR A 319 26.15 5.43 -10.38
C TYR A 319 27.04 4.33 -9.80
N ARG A 320 28.34 4.36 -10.10
CA ARG A 320 29.35 3.49 -9.49
C ARG A 320 30.05 4.17 -8.33
N LYS A 321 30.67 3.36 -7.46
CA LYS A 321 31.43 3.86 -6.31
C LYS A 321 32.59 4.78 -6.73
N PRO A 322 32.99 5.75 -5.87
CA PRO A 322 34.09 6.67 -6.15
C PRO A 322 35.39 5.92 -6.49
N GLY A 323 36.12 6.40 -7.49
CA GLY A 323 37.39 5.78 -7.92
C GLY A 323 37.25 4.43 -8.62
N ARG A 324 36.02 4.01 -8.98
CA ARG A 324 35.75 2.75 -9.70
C ARG A 324 35.14 3.04 -11.09
N PRO A 325 35.96 3.27 -12.14
CA PRO A 325 35.45 3.56 -13.48
C PRO A 325 34.77 2.33 -14.10
N PHE A 326 33.88 2.58 -15.07
CA PHE A 326 33.25 1.53 -15.87
C PHE A 326 34.30 0.77 -16.69
N ALA A 327 34.29 -0.57 -16.59
CA ALA A 327 35.12 -1.39 -17.46
C ALA A 327 34.47 -1.51 -18.86
N PRO A 328 35.23 -1.73 -19.94
CA PRO A 328 34.67 -1.88 -21.29
C PRO A 328 33.56 -2.94 -21.38
N ARG A 329 33.70 -4.02 -20.61
CA ARG A 329 32.66 -5.04 -20.42
C ARG A 329 31.35 -4.45 -19.91
N ASP A 330 31.41 -3.71 -18.80
CA ASP A 330 30.22 -3.17 -18.14
C ASP A 330 29.48 -2.24 -19.11
N VAL A 331 30.23 -1.43 -19.87
CA VAL A 331 29.68 -0.52 -20.89
C VAL A 331 28.97 -1.31 -22.00
N ARG A 332 29.59 -2.38 -22.51
CA ARG A 332 28.97 -3.25 -23.52
C ARG A 332 27.68 -3.88 -23.00
N PHE A 333 27.70 -4.41 -21.77
CA PHE A 333 26.52 -4.99 -21.13
C PHE A 333 25.41 -3.95 -20.95
N LEU A 334 25.73 -2.78 -20.42
CA LEU A 334 24.78 -1.70 -20.17
C LEU A 334 24.14 -1.20 -21.46
N ASN A 335 24.89 -1.07 -22.55
CA ASN A 335 24.35 -0.69 -23.85
C ASN A 335 23.37 -1.75 -24.39
N VAL A 336 23.68 -3.04 -24.26
CA VAL A 336 22.78 -4.13 -24.69
C VAL A 336 21.50 -4.14 -23.87
N VAL A 337 21.60 -4.08 -22.53
CA VAL A 337 20.43 -4.06 -21.65
C VAL A 337 19.60 -2.80 -21.87
N MET A 338 20.24 -1.65 -22.06
CA MET A 338 19.55 -0.38 -22.32
C MET A 338 18.76 -0.43 -23.62
N HIS A 339 19.36 -0.94 -24.71
CA HIS A 339 18.67 -1.10 -25.99
C HIS A 339 17.44 -2.02 -25.87
N ILE A 340 17.59 -3.13 -25.15
CA ILE A 340 16.50 -4.09 -24.95
C ILE A 340 15.42 -3.51 -24.04
N ALA A 341 15.80 -2.77 -23.01
CA ALA A 341 14.87 -2.05 -22.15
C ALA A 341 14.09 -0.98 -22.94
N GLN A 342 14.73 -0.25 -23.86
CA GLN A 342 14.07 0.71 -24.75
C GLN A 342 13.03 0.03 -25.65
N VAL A 343 13.40 -1.05 -26.32
CA VAL A 343 12.48 -1.81 -27.18
C VAL A 343 11.31 -2.38 -26.37
N ALA A 344 11.60 -2.97 -25.21
CA ALA A 344 10.59 -3.50 -24.31
C ALA A 344 9.64 -2.41 -23.81
N TYR A 345 10.19 -1.25 -23.44
CA TYR A 345 9.43 -0.08 -23.00
C TYR A 345 8.50 0.45 -24.09
N VAL A 346 9.00 0.68 -25.30
CA VAL A 346 8.19 1.18 -26.43
C VAL A 346 7.09 0.19 -26.80
N ASN A 347 7.41 -1.11 -26.89
CA ASN A 347 6.42 -2.14 -27.20
C ASN A 347 5.33 -2.22 -26.13
N MET A 348 5.74 -2.13 -24.88
CA MET A 348 4.84 -2.11 -23.74
C MET A 348 3.96 -0.87 -23.73
N TYR A 349 4.53 0.32 -23.97
CA TYR A 349 3.79 1.57 -24.05
C TYR A 349 2.76 1.53 -25.19
N LYS A 350 3.15 1.04 -26.38
CA LYS A 350 2.22 0.80 -27.50
C LYS A 350 1.08 -0.14 -27.09
N ALA A 351 1.39 -1.28 -26.46
CA ALA A 351 0.37 -2.22 -26.00
C ALA A 351 -0.58 -1.60 -24.98
N LEU A 352 -0.07 -0.75 -24.08
CA LEU A 352 -0.88 -0.02 -23.11
C LEU A 352 -1.83 0.97 -23.79
N VAL A 353 -1.35 1.77 -24.75
CA VAL A 353 -2.18 2.73 -25.47
C VAL A 353 -3.28 2.04 -26.26
N VAL A 354 -3.01 0.93 -26.95
CA VAL A 354 -4.07 0.12 -27.60
C VAL A 354 -5.09 -0.38 -26.61
N ARG A 355 -4.61 -0.87 -25.46
CA ARG A 355 -5.47 -1.41 -24.42
C ARG A 355 -6.39 -0.33 -23.84
N THR A 356 -5.92 0.90 -23.65
CA THR A 356 -6.76 1.99 -23.12
C THR A 356 -7.63 2.66 -24.16
N LEU A 357 -7.14 2.80 -25.40
CA LEU A 357 -7.94 3.22 -26.56
C LEU A 357 -9.23 2.40 -26.65
N ALA A 358 -9.11 1.07 -26.53
CA ALA A 358 -10.24 0.16 -26.57
C ALA A 358 -11.19 0.30 -25.37
N ALA A 359 -10.63 0.51 -24.17
CA ALA A 359 -11.42 0.73 -22.96
C ALA A 359 -12.19 2.05 -23.00
N GLU A 360 -11.58 3.10 -23.56
CA GLU A 360 -12.16 4.42 -23.73
C GLU A 360 -13.25 4.42 -24.79
N ALA A 361 -13.00 3.78 -25.94
CA ALA A 361 -14.00 3.55 -26.97
C ALA A 361 -15.19 2.76 -26.42
N LEU A 362 -14.96 1.72 -25.60
CA LEU A 362 -16.03 0.97 -24.92
C LEU A 362 -16.86 1.87 -24.00
N GLN A 363 -16.20 2.67 -23.16
CA GLN A 363 -16.91 3.53 -22.23
C GLN A 363 -17.72 4.62 -22.96
N TRP A 364 -17.16 5.18 -24.02
CA TRP A 364 -17.82 6.16 -24.88
C TRP A 364 -19.05 5.56 -25.56
N ALA A 365 -18.88 4.44 -26.26
CA ALA A 365 -19.93 3.78 -27.03
C ALA A 365 -21.08 3.31 -26.12
N ASN A 366 -20.75 2.79 -24.94
CA ASN A 366 -21.73 2.36 -23.94
C ASN A 366 -22.65 3.50 -23.49
N ASP A 367 -22.07 4.67 -23.21
CA ASP A 367 -22.81 5.84 -22.74
C ASP A 367 -23.62 6.51 -23.87
N PHE A 368 -23.06 6.52 -25.08
CA PHE A 368 -23.68 7.10 -26.26
C PHE A 368 -24.95 6.34 -26.69
N VAL A 369 -24.93 5.01 -26.53
CA VAL A 369 -26.01 4.10 -26.95
C VAL A 369 -26.94 3.69 -25.79
N HIS A 370 -26.62 4.03 -24.55
CA HIS A 370 -27.32 3.52 -23.35
C HIS A 370 -27.29 1.98 -23.25
N ALA A 371 -26.15 1.36 -23.60
CA ALA A 371 -26.01 -0.08 -23.40
C ALA A 371 -25.92 -0.43 -21.90
N LYS A 372 -26.42 -1.61 -21.53
CA LYS A 372 -26.32 -2.11 -20.14
C LYS A 372 -25.11 -2.99 -19.94
N GLU A 373 -24.76 -3.74 -20.98
CA GLU A 373 -23.64 -4.67 -20.98
C GLU A 373 -22.79 -4.45 -22.23
N GLY A 374 -21.49 -4.61 -22.04
CA GLY A 374 -20.51 -4.34 -23.07
C GLY A 374 -19.18 -5.00 -22.76
N MET A 375 -18.51 -5.49 -23.80
CA MET A 375 -17.19 -6.09 -23.69
C MET A 375 -16.31 -5.81 -24.91
N VAL A 376 -15.00 -5.83 -24.69
CA VAL A 376 -13.99 -5.80 -25.75
C VAL A 376 -13.33 -7.17 -25.81
N VAL A 377 -13.21 -7.70 -27.02
CA VAL A 377 -12.73 -9.05 -27.28
C VAL A 377 -11.60 -9.00 -28.30
N VAL A 378 -10.54 -9.79 -28.09
CA VAL A 378 -9.43 -9.94 -29.04
C VAL A 378 -9.56 -11.28 -29.75
N SER A 379 -9.43 -11.25 -31.08
CA SER A 379 -9.29 -12.47 -31.88
C SER A 379 -7.84 -12.94 -31.90
N SER A 380 -7.65 -14.23 -31.64
CA SER A 380 -6.36 -14.93 -31.78
C SER A 380 -6.57 -16.15 -32.70
N SER A 381 -5.80 -16.22 -33.78
CA SER A 381 -5.82 -17.40 -34.64
C SER A 381 -4.83 -18.43 -34.10
N THR A 382 -5.34 -19.58 -33.64
CA THR A 382 -4.48 -20.71 -33.32
C THR A 382 -4.32 -21.57 -34.56
N SER A 383 -3.18 -21.46 -35.24
CA SER A 383 -2.77 -22.48 -36.21
C SER A 383 -2.41 -23.76 -35.45
N PRO A 384 -2.97 -24.93 -35.80
CA PRO A 384 -2.56 -26.18 -35.18
C PRO A 384 -1.10 -26.49 -35.59
N LEU A 385 -0.21 -26.54 -34.61
CA LEU A 385 1.23 -26.82 -34.76
C LEU A 385 1.55 -28.30 -35.07
N ASN A 386 0.60 -29.05 -35.65
CA ASN A 386 0.78 -30.47 -35.97
C ASN A 386 0.79 -30.69 -37.50
N PRO A 387 1.94 -30.96 -38.12
CA PRO A 387 2.04 -31.20 -39.57
C PRO A 387 1.40 -32.52 -40.05
N ALA A 388 0.86 -33.35 -39.14
CA ALA A 388 0.31 -34.67 -39.45
C ALA A 388 -1.24 -34.74 -39.46
N SER A 389 -1.95 -33.64 -39.18
CA SER A 389 -3.42 -33.60 -39.22
C SER A 389 -3.93 -32.95 -40.52
N PRO A 390 -5.06 -33.42 -41.10
CA PRO A 390 -5.62 -32.81 -42.31
C PRO A 390 -5.91 -31.31 -42.10
N PRO A 391 -5.92 -30.49 -43.16
CA PRO A 391 -6.14 -29.05 -43.08
C PRO A 391 -7.53 -28.76 -42.49
N GLN A 392 -7.61 -28.59 -41.17
CA GLN A 392 -8.80 -28.10 -40.50
C GLN A 392 -8.83 -26.58 -40.63
N LYS A 393 -10.01 -26.03 -40.93
CA LYS A 393 -10.21 -24.57 -40.97
C LYS A 393 -9.65 -23.93 -39.69
N PRO A 394 -8.88 -22.83 -39.80
CA PRO A 394 -8.33 -22.15 -38.64
C PRO A 394 -9.48 -21.80 -37.69
N ARG A 395 -9.40 -22.27 -36.44
CA ARG A 395 -10.36 -21.90 -35.41
C ARG A 395 -9.91 -20.58 -34.81
N GLU A 396 -10.71 -19.54 -35.00
CA GLU A 396 -10.51 -18.27 -34.31
C GLU A 396 -10.94 -18.40 -32.84
N LEU A 397 -10.02 -18.07 -31.95
CA LEU A 397 -10.25 -18.04 -30.51
C LEU A 397 -10.41 -16.59 -30.07
N PHE A 398 -11.56 -16.29 -29.48
CA PHE A 398 -11.91 -14.97 -28.97
C PHE A 398 -11.73 -14.90 -27.45
N THR A 399 -10.96 -13.92 -26.97
CA THR A 399 -10.65 -13.72 -25.55
C THR A 399 -11.16 -12.37 -25.05
N VAL A 400 -11.79 -12.34 -23.87
CA VAL A 400 -12.34 -11.11 -23.29
C VAL A 400 -11.21 -10.30 -22.65
N VAL A 401 -11.02 -9.06 -23.09
CA VAL A 401 -10.01 -8.14 -22.52
C VAL A 401 -10.66 -7.18 -21.52
N PHE A 402 -11.87 -6.71 -21.83
CA PHE A 402 -12.61 -5.81 -20.96
C PHE A 402 -14.08 -6.22 -20.89
N ALA A 403 -14.67 -6.10 -19.71
CA ALA A 403 -16.09 -6.30 -19.51
C ALA A 403 -16.62 -5.26 -18.52
N THR A 404 -17.77 -4.68 -18.85
CA THR A 404 -18.54 -3.82 -17.94
C THR A 404 -19.18 -4.64 -16.81
N ASN A 405 -19.48 -5.92 -17.05
CA ASN A 405 -20.00 -6.86 -16.06
C ASN A 405 -19.06 -8.08 -15.92
N PRO A 406 -18.08 -8.03 -14.99
CA PRO A 406 -17.09 -9.08 -14.84
C PRO A 406 -17.68 -10.40 -14.32
N ASP A 407 -18.83 -10.35 -13.62
CA ASP A 407 -19.50 -11.54 -13.10
C ASP A 407 -20.11 -12.38 -14.23
N LYS A 408 -20.57 -11.73 -15.31
CA LYS A 408 -21.11 -12.39 -16.51
C LYS A 408 -20.02 -12.74 -17.53
N PHE A 409 -19.02 -11.87 -17.68
CA PHE A 409 -17.95 -12.03 -18.66
C PHE A 409 -16.58 -11.84 -17.99
N PRO A 410 -15.99 -12.92 -17.44
CA PRO A 410 -14.70 -12.83 -16.76
C PRO A 410 -13.58 -12.42 -17.73
N ILE A 411 -12.77 -11.44 -17.31
CA ILE A 411 -11.61 -10.96 -18.08
C ILE A 411 -10.56 -12.08 -18.21
N GLY A 412 -9.93 -12.19 -19.37
CA GLY A 412 -8.89 -13.18 -19.67
C GLY A 412 -9.42 -14.57 -20.02
N VAL A 413 -10.73 -14.77 -20.00
CA VAL A 413 -11.35 -16.07 -20.33
C VAL A 413 -11.77 -16.09 -21.80
N ALA A 414 -11.44 -17.20 -22.48
CA ALA A 414 -11.93 -17.46 -23.82
C ALA A 414 -13.45 -17.67 -23.82
N LEU A 415 -14.16 -17.11 -24.80
CA LEU A 415 -15.60 -17.26 -24.90
C LEU A 415 -15.96 -18.74 -25.12
N LYS A 416 -16.62 -19.37 -24.12
CA LYS A 416 -17.14 -20.75 -24.23
C LYS A 416 -18.35 -20.78 -25.19
N LYS A 417 -18.64 -21.96 -25.77
CA LYS A 417 -19.69 -22.25 -26.78
C LYS A 417 -21.14 -21.82 -26.45
N THR A 418 -21.39 -21.13 -25.34
CA THR A 418 -22.69 -20.55 -25.05
C THR A 418 -22.97 -19.33 -25.96
N LEU A 419 -23.76 -19.61 -27.00
CA LEU A 419 -24.83 -18.78 -27.61
C LEU A 419 -24.46 -17.60 -28.52
N LYS A 420 -24.76 -17.76 -29.83
CA LYS A 420 -25.02 -16.77 -30.92
C LYS A 420 -23.97 -15.65 -31.19
N ARG A 421 -23.32 -15.07 -30.18
CA ARG A 421 -22.39 -13.93 -30.27
C ARG A 421 -21.07 -14.26 -30.98
N THR A 422 -20.48 -15.43 -30.70
CA THR A 422 -19.17 -15.83 -31.26
C THR A 422 -19.20 -16.11 -32.76
N HIS A 423 -20.28 -16.71 -33.27
CA HIS A 423 -20.45 -16.93 -34.72
C HIS A 423 -20.58 -15.63 -35.51
N ARG A 424 -21.13 -14.57 -34.90
CA ARG A 424 -21.24 -13.24 -35.51
C ARG A 424 -19.90 -12.52 -35.54
N LEU A 425 -19.12 -12.62 -34.46
CA LEU A 425 -17.75 -12.12 -34.44
C LEU A 425 -16.87 -12.81 -35.49
N ALA A 426 -17.01 -14.13 -35.66
CA ALA A 426 -16.31 -14.88 -36.70
C ALA A 426 -16.78 -14.53 -38.13
N ALA A 427 -18.05 -14.16 -38.30
CA ALA A 427 -18.56 -13.68 -39.59
C ALA A 427 -18.04 -12.27 -39.90
N LEU A 428 -18.07 -11.38 -38.90
CA LEU A 428 -17.56 -10.01 -39.00
C LEU A 428 -16.04 -9.96 -39.18
N SER A 429 -15.29 -10.87 -38.54
CA SER A 429 -13.84 -10.98 -38.74
C SER A 429 -13.48 -11.44 -40.15
N ALA A 430 -14.28 -12.33 -40.74
CA ALA A 430 -14.10 -12.83 -42.09
C ALA A 430 -14.41 -11.80 -43.20
N THR A 431 -15.19 -10.76 -42.90
CA THR A 431 -15.54 -9.69 -43.84
C THR A 431 -14.75 -8.41 -43.53
N PRO A 432 -13.59 -8.17 -44.17
CA PRO A 432 -12.71 -7.04 -43.83
C PRO A 432 -13.34 -5.67 -44.07
N ASP A 433 -14.30 -5.58 -45.01
CA ASP A 433 -14.93 -4.32 -45.42
C ASP A 433 -15.99 -3.83 -44.42
N VAL A 434 -16.51 -4.71 -43.56
CA VAL A 434 -17.57 -4.36 -42.60
C VAL A 434 -16.93 -3.87 -41.30
N GLN A 435 -17.08 -2.58 -41.00
CA GLN A 435 -16.54 -1.98 -39.76
C GLN A 435 -17.51 -2.02 -38.58
N SER A 436 -18.81 -1.93 -38.86
CA SER A 436 -19.89 -1.89 -37.86
C SER A 436 -21.04 -2.78 -38.30
N ALA A 437 -21.68 -3.45 -37.35
CA ALA A 437 -22.88 -4.24 -37.62
C ALA A 437 -23.84 -4.18 -36.44
N MET A 438 -25.14 -4.16 -36.75
CA MET A 438 -26.21 -4.14 -35.76
C MET A 438 -27.25 -5.21 -36.08
N VAL A 439 -27.60 -6.03 -35.09
CA VAL A 439 -28.46 -7.22 -35.30
C VAL A 439 -29.49 -7.36 -34.18
N CYS A 440 -30.75 -7.56 -34.53
CA CYS A 440 -31.81 -7.87 -33.57
C CYS A 440 -31.73 -9.34 -33.11
N ILE A 441 -31.75 -9.59 -31.80
CA ILE A 441 -31.61 -10.92 -31.19
C ILE A 441 -32.96 -11.60 -30.92
N SER A 442 -34.00 -10.81 -30.60
CA SER A 442 -35.35 -11.34 -30.34
C SER A 442 -36.44 -10.35 -30.74
N THR A 443 -37.31 -10.79 -31.64
CA THR A 443 -38.68 -10.27 -31.78
C THR A 443 -39.62 -11.25 -31.10
N THR A 444 -40.38 -10.82 -30.10
CA THR A 444 -41.54 -11.59 -29.64
C THR A 444 -42.52 -11.68 -30.81
N VAL A 445 -42.72 -12.89 -31.33
CA VAL A 445 -43.53 -13.18 -32.52
C VAL A 445 -45.02 -12.93 -32.29
N GLY A 446 -45.63 -12.14 -33.18
CA GLY A 446 -47.04 -12.19 -33.61
C GLY A 446 -47.07 -12.12 -35.15
N PRO A 447 -48.08 -12.69 -35.84
CA PRO A 447 -47.90 -13.30 -37.16
C PRO A 447 -47.60 -12.31 -38.29
N ALA A 448 -46.88 -12.82 -39.28
CA ALA A 448 -46.36 -12.12 -40.45
C ALA A 448 -47.42 -11.37 -41.26
N ALA A 449 -47.12 -10.13 -41.62
CA ALA A 449 -47.69 -9.43 -42.77
C ALA A 449 -46.55 -9.19 -43.77
N GLY A 450 -46.84 -9.52 -45.03
CA GLY A 450 -45.85 -9.92 -46.03
C GLY A 450 -44.89 -8.83 -46.49
N VAL A 451 -43.68 -9.28 -46.82
CA VAL A 451 -42.83 -8.61 -47.80
C VAL A 451 -42.48 -9.64 -48.85
N ASN A 452 -42.82 -9.30 -50.09
CA ASN A 452 -42.74 -10.12 -51.28
C ASN A 452 -41.34 -10.68 -51.52
N THR A 453 -41.32 -11.98 -51.84
CA THR A 453 -40.24 -12.72 -52.47
C THR A 453 -39.85 -12.13 -53.82
N LEU A 454 -38.64 -12.44 -54.29
CA LEU A 454 -38.32 -13.18 -55.54
C LEU A 454 -36.76 -13.30 -55.67
N PRO A 455 -36.19 -14.23 -56.46
CA PRO A 455 -36.44 -15.68 -56.51
C PRO A 455 -35.15 -16.54 -56.65
N VAL A 456 -35.34 -17.84 -56.97
CA VAL A 456 -34.41 -18.85 -57.57
C VAL A 456 -34.00 -19.94 -56.56
N SER A 457 -34.21 -21.24 -56.76
CA SER A 457 -34.81 -22.03 -57.85
C SER A 457 -35.26 -23.40 -57.31
N THR A 458 -36.36 -23.84 -57.92
CA THR A 458 -37.09 -25.12 -57.94
C THR A 458 -36.29 -26.43 -57.89
N ILE A 459 -36.81 -27.45 -57.18
CA ILE A 459 -37.35 -28.77 -57.69
C ILE A 459 -37.70 -29.71 -56.49
N PRO A 460 -38.71 -30.61 -56.60
CA PRO A 460 -39.68 -30.97 -55.52
C PRO A 460 -39.42 -32.29 -54.74
N PRO A 461 -40.31 -32.62 -53.77
CA PRO A 461 -40.11 -33.63 -52.72
C PRO A 461 -40.83 -34.96 -53.00
N THR A 462 -40.48 -36.01 -52.24
CA THR A 462 -41.34 -37.19 -52.06
C THR A 462 -41.38 -37.70 -50.62
N THR A 463 -42.62 -37.73 -50.12
CA THR A 463 -43.23 -38.64 -49.12
C THR A 463 -42.87 -38.53 -47.62
N PRO A 464 -43.90 -38.39 -46.75
CA PRO A 464 -43.78 -38.49 -45.30
C PRO A 464 -44.03 -39.94 -44.84
N LEU A 465 -43.31 -40.39 -43.81
CA LEU A 465 -43.69 -41.57 -43.05
C LEU A 465 -43.55 -41.32 -41.54
N SER A 466 -44.65 -41.63 -40.89
CA SER A 466 -45.01 -41.55 -39.49
C SER A 466 -44.47 -42.74 -38.66
N VAL A 467 -44.63 -42.62 -37.32
CA VAL A 467 -44.59 -43.71 -36.30
C VAL A 467 -43.13 -44.07 -35.88
N THR A 468 -42.70 -44.15 -34.61
CA THR A 468 -43.32 -44.59 -33.35
C THR A 468 -42.51 -44.10 -32.13
N THR A 469 -43.24 -43.90 -31.03
CA THR A 469 -42.92 -44.05 -29.60
C THR A 469 -41.64 -44.80 -29.19
N ALA A 470 -40.90 -44.24 -28.22
CA ALA A 470 -40.25 -45.02 -27.16
C ALA A 470 -40.08 -44.16 -25.89
N THR A 471 -40.98 -44.37 -24.94
CA THR A 471 -40.87 -43.97 -23.53
C THR A 471 -39.93 -44.96 -22.85
N ILE A 472 -38.83 -44.50 -22.27
CA ILE A 472 -38.16 -45.22 -21.17
C ILE A 472 -37.79 -44.20 -20.09
N SER A 473 -38.54 -44.26 -19.00
CA SER A 473 -38.20 -43.69 -17.71
C SER A 473 -37.27 -44.67 -16.98
N THR A 474 -36.11 -44.20 -16.53
CA THR A 474 -35.33 -44.87 -15.47
C THR A 474 -34.86 -43.84 -14.44
N THR A 475 -35.45 -43.97 -13.26
CA THR A 475 -35.07 -43.36 -11.99
C THR A 475 -33.78 -43.98 -11.46
N VAL A 476 -32.75 -43.18 -11.13
CA VAL A 476 -31.76 -43.55 -10.11
C VAL A 476 -31.37 -42.29 -9.31
N SER A 477 -31.45 -42.47 -8.00
CA SER A 477 -31.23 -41.56 -6.88
C SER A 477 -29.79 -41.07 -6.74
N SER A 478 -29.63 -39.83 -6.27
CA SER A 478 -28.35 -39.23 -5.88
C SER A 478 -28.03 -39.51 -4.40
N PRO A 479 -26.75 -39.75 -4.03
CA PRO A 479 -26.35 -39.92 -2.63
C PRO A 479 -25.99 -38.57 -2.00
N VAL A 480 -26.47 -38.39 -0.77
CA VAL A 480 -26.20 -37.29 0.17
C VAL A 480 -24.78 -37.43 0.74
N PRO A 481 -23.98 -36.35 0.86
CA PRO A 481 -22.71 -36.39 1.59
C PRO A 481 -22.90 -36.12 3.10
N PRO A 482 -22.07 -36.71 3.98
CA PRO A 482 -22.29 -36.71 5.43
C PRO A 482 -21.75 -35.44 6.13
N LYS A 483 -22.41 -35.08 7.23
CA LYS A 483 -22.01 -34.06 8.21
C LYS A 483 -20.78 -34.50 9.03
N PRO A 484 -19.83 -33.60 9.34
CA PRO A 484 -18.87 -33.82 10.42
C PRO A 484 -19.41 -33.29 11.75
N THR A 485 -19.42 -34.15 12.76
CA THR A 485 -19.72 -33.85 14.16
C THR A 485 -18.46 -33.44 14.93
N GLY A 486 -18.49 -32.24 15.52
CA GLY A 486 -17.89 -31.92 16.82
C GLY A 486 -16.38 -31.59 16.93
N SER A 487 -16.06 -30.32 17.17
CA SER A 487 -15.24 -29.93 18.33
C SER A 487 -15.44 -28.44 18.67
N LYS A 488 -15.52 -28.16 19.98
CA LYS A 488 -15.91 -26.89 20.58
C LYS A 488 -14.69 -25.94 20.67
N PHE A 489 -14.56 -24.93 19.80
CA PHE A 489 -13.63 -23.81 20.03
C PHE A 489 -13.94 -22.50 19.27
N THR A 490 -15.17 -22.28 18.79
CA THR A 490 -15.51 -21.13 17.91
C THR A 490 -16.62 -20.20 18.44
N SER A 491 -16.86 -20.16 19.75
CA SER A 491 -17.94 -19.33 20.34
C SER A 491 -17.59 -17.87 20.64
N LEU A 492 -16.37 -17.39 20.34
CA LEU A 492 -15.97 -15.99 20.60
C LEU A 492 -15.94 -15.07 19.38
N PHE A 493 -16.19 -15.60 18.17
CA PHE A 493 -16.21 -14.78 16.93
C PHE A 493 -17.59 -14.68 16.26
N SER A 494 -18.61 -15.37 16.77
CA SER A 494 -19.97 -15.33 16.21
C SER A 494 -20.70 -13.98 16.40
N LYS A 495 -20.34 -13.21 17.44
CA LYS A 495 -20.95 -11.89 17.70
C LYS A 495 -20.53 -10.80 16.70
N LYS A 496 -19.45 -11.00 15.94
CA LYS A 496 -19.01 -10.04 14.92
C LYS A 496 -19.60 -10.32 13.53
N GLN A 497 -20.02 -11.55 13.27
CA GLN A 497 -20.78 -11.93 12.08
C GLN A 497 -22.21 -11.40 12.19
N ALA A 498 -22.86 -11.60 13.34
CA ALA A 498 -24.23 -11.10 13.59
C ALA A 498 -24.37 -9.58 13.45
N ALA A 499 -23.37 -8.79 13.84
CA ALA A 499 -23.39 -7.33 13.66
C ALA A 499 -23.13 -6.88 12.20
N LYS A 500 -22.44 -7.71 11.41
CA LYS A 500 -22.21 -7.46 9.98
C LYS A 500 -23.44 -7.85 9.16
N ASP A 501 -24.15 -8.89 9.58
CA ASP A 501 -25.41 -9.35 8.99
C ASP A 501 -26.57 -8.40 9.34
N HIS A 502 -26.56 -7.80 10.54
CA HIS A 502 -27.55 -6.77 10.93
C HIS A 502 -27.36 -5.44 10.19
N LEU A 503 -26.13 -5.09 9.80
CA LEU A 503 -25.88 -3.88 9.00
C LEU A 503 -26.17 -4.14 7.51
N ALA A 504 -25.92 -5.35 7.01
CA ALA A 504 -26.30 -5.76 5.66
C ALA A 504 -27.82 -5.80 5.44
N GLN A 505 -28.60 -6.11 6.49
CA GLN A 505 -30.07 -6.03 6.48
C GLN A 505 -30.63 -4.60 6.50
N ILE A 506 -29.86 -3.60 6.95
CA ILE A 506 -30.30 -2.20 7.00
C ILE A 506 -29.98 -1.45 5.69
N THR A 507 -29.04 -1.93 4.87
CA THR A 507 -28.61 -1.28 3.61
C THR A 507 -28.92 -2.07 2.34
N SER A 508 -29.77 -3.09 2.39
CA SER A 508 -30.29 -3.75 1.18
C SER A 508 -31.73 -3.31 0.91
N PRO A 509 -32.09 -2.93 -0.33
CA PRO A 509 -33.48 -2.65 -0.68
C PRO A 509 -34.27 -3.96 -0.55
N SER A 510 -35.29 -3.96 0.31
CA SER A 510 -36.04 -5.16 0.69
C SER A 510 -36.76 -5.79 -0.51
N LEU A 511 -36.39 -7.03 -0.82
CA LEU A 511 -37.18 -8.01 -1.58
C LEU A 511 -38.34 -8.55 -0.74
N ALA A 512 -39.20 -7.65 -0.25
CA ALA A 512 -40.39 -7.99 0.52
C ALA A 512 -41.54 -7.02 0.20
N ALA A 513 -42.00 -7.07 -1.04
CA ALA A 513 -43.32 -6.62 -1.44
C ALA A 513 -43.89 -7.61 -2.47
N SER A 514 -43.99 -8.88 -2.07
CA SER A 514 -44.62 -9.93 -2.88
C SER A 514 -45.23 -11.00 -1.99
N SER A 515 -46.18 -10.62 -1.14
CA SER A 515 -47.18 -11.54 -0.57
C SER A 515 -48.32 -10.76 0.13
N ALA A 516 -49.02 -9.90 -0.61
CA ALA A 516 -50.38 -9.52 -0.29
C ALA A 516 -50.98 -8.93 -1.58
N ALA A 517 -51.89 -9.67 -2.21
CA ALA A 517 -52.61 -9.19 -3.37
C ALA A 517 -53.57 -8.06 -2.94
N PRO A 518 -53.44 -6.82 -3.48
CA PRO A 518 -54.57 -5.90 -3.48
C PRO A 518 -55.56 -6.33 -4.57
N PRO A 519 -56.88 -6.06 -4.42
CA PRO A 519 -57.84 -6.35 -5.47
C PRO A 519 -57.43 -5.57 -6.74
N ARG A 520 -57.42 -6.27 -7.88
CA ARG A 520 -57.07 -5.73 -9.20
C ARG A 520 -57.78 -4.39 -9.47
N PRO A 521 -57.07 -3.31 -9.79
CA PRO A 521 -57.65 -2.28 -10.63
C PRO A 521 -57.81 -2.89 -12.03
N VAL A 522 -59.05 -2.92 -12.50
CA VAL A 522 -59.42 -3.30 -13.86
C VAL A 522 -58.86 -2.22 -14.79
N ASN A 523 -57.59 -2.38 -15.21
CA ASN A 523 -56.91 -1.79 -16.39
C ASN A 523 -55.38 -1.81 -16.18
N SER A 524 -54.75 -2.98 -16.28
CA SER A 524 -53.29 -3.07 -16.44
C SER A 524 -52.97 -3.49 -17.87
N MET A 525 -52.49 -2.55 -18.68
CA MET A 525 -51.90 -2.81 -19.99
C MET A 525 -50.82 -3.91 -19.89
N PRO A 526 -50.69 -4.80 -20.90
CA PRO A 526 -49.62 -5.80 -20.92
C PRO A 526 -48.23 -5.14 -20.93
N PRO A 527 -47.18 -5.82 -20.42
CA PRO A 527 -45.81 -5.27 -20.45
C PRO A 527 -45.39 -5.01 -21.90
N VAL A 528 -44.89 -3.79 -22.15
CA VAL A 528 -44.39 -3.37 -23.47
C VAL A 528 -43.25 -4.31 -23.90
N PRO A 529 -43.29 -4.89 -25.12
CA PRO A 529 -42.25 -5.82 -25.57
C PRO A 529 -40.90 -5.12 -25.68
N SER A 530 -39.90 -5.60 -24.95
CA SER A 530 -38.52 -5.11 -25.04
C SER A 530 -37.80 -5.75 -26.22
N GLN A 531 -37.22 -4.92 -27.10
CA GLN A 531 -36.36 -5.37 -28.18
C GLN A 531 -34.92 -5.50 -27.67
N HIS A 532 -34.23 -6.55 -28.14
CA HIS A 532 -32.85 -6.83 -27.80
C HIS A 532 -31.98 -6.71 -29.06
N TRP A 533 -31.02 -5.80 -29.03
CA TRP A 533 -30.14 -5.49 -30.14
C TRP A 533 -28.67 -5.70 -29.74
N GLU A 534 -27.90 -6.23 -30.68
CA GLU A 534 -26.45 -6.36 -30.57
C GLU A 534 -25.80 -5.35 -31.49
N TRP A 535 -24.85 -4.57 -30.97
CA TRP A 535 -24.03 -3.68 -31.77
C TRP A 535 -22.57 -4.09 -31.67
N THR A 536 -21.96 -4.32 -32.83
CA THR A 536 -20.56 -4.74 -32.97
C THR A 536 -19.78 -3.74 -33.79
N CYS A 537 -18.60 -3.36 -33.32
CA CYS A 537 -17.72 -2.42 -34.00
C CYS A 537 -16.28 -2.98 -34.00
N ARG A 538 -15.60 -2.90 -35.15
CA ARG A 538 -14.22 -3.35 -35.31
C ARG A 538 -13.25 -2.24 -34.89
N LEU A 539 -12.35 -2.56 -33.97
CA LEU A 539 -11.28 -1.67 -33.51
C LEU A 539 -9.96 -1.98 -34.26
N PRO A 540 -8.99 -1.03 -34.30
CA PRO A 540 -7.79 -1.15 -35.13
C PRO A 540 -6.87 -2.35 -34.83
N ALA A 541 -6.74 -2.79 -33.57
CA ALA A 541 -5.75 -3.79 -33.15
C ALA A 541 -6.34 -5.20 -32.94
N THR A 542 -7.01 -5.76 -33.96
CA THR A 542 -7.72 -7.07 -33.95
C THR A 542 -8.76 -7.24 -32.83
N GLN A 543 -9.17 -6.12 -32.26
CA GLN A 543 -10.15 -6.01 -31.19
C GLN A 543 -11.54 -5.77 -31.77
N TYR A 544 -12.53 -6.28 -31.06
CA TYR A 544 -13.94 -6.12 -31.39
C TYR A 544 -14.66 -5.59 -30.16
N LEU A 545 -15.39 -4.49 -30.37
CA LEU A 545 -16.34 -3.95 -29.41
C LEU A 545 -17.67 -4.67 -29.58
N LEU A 546 -18.25 -5.13 -28.48
CA LEU A 546 -19.57 -5.73 -28.44
C LEU A 546 -20.43 -5.05 -27.37
N LEU A 547 -21.59 -4.55 -27.75
CA LEU A 547 -22.57 -3.91 -26.88
C LEU A 547 -23.93 -4.59 -26.98
N ASP A 548 -24.56 -4.81 -25.83
CA ASP A 548 -25.91 -5.36 -25.71
C ASP A 548 -26.88 -4.25 -25.30
N ILE A 549 -27.85 -4.00 -26.17
CA ILE A 549 -28.74 -2.86 -26.13
C ILE A 549 -30.16 -3.37 -25.92
N THR A 550 -30.80 -2.91 -24.85
CA THR A 550 -32.18 -3.28 -24.53
C THR A 550 -33.04 -2.02 -24.58
N THR A 551 -33.96 -1.94 -25.54
CA THR A 551 -34.85 -0.77 -25.72
C THR A 551 -36.30 -1.20 -25.85
N THR A 552 -37.21 -0.31 -25.45
CA THR A 552 -38.66 -0.44 -25.73
C THR A 552 -39.06 0.28 -27.01
N ASN A 553 -38.19 1.15 -27.53
CA ASN A 553 -38.42 1.97 -28.72
C ASN A 553 -37.73 1.36 -29.94
N ALA A 554 -38.26 1.68 -31.13
CA ALA A 554 -37.61 1.33 -32.39
C ALA A 554 -36.21 1.94 -32.47
N VAL A 555 -35.27 1.18 -33.03
CA VAL A 555 -33.87 1.59 -33.18
C VAL A 555 -33.58 1.83 -34.66
N ASP A 556 -32.95 2.95 -34.98
CA ASP A 556 -32.47 3.25 -36.32
C ASP A 556 -31.16 2.50 -36.56
N VAL A 557 -31.24 1.40 -37.31
CA VAL A 557 -30.10 0.51 -37.56
C VAL A 557 -29.02 1.20 -38.40
N GLU A 558 -29.41 2.00 -39.39
CA GLU A 558 -28.47 2.67 -40.30
C GLU A 558 -27.65 3.72 -39.55
N GLN A 559 -28.29 4.49 -38.67
CA GLN A 559 -27.58 5.48 -37.86
C GLN A 559 -26.56 4.85 -36.92
N PHE A 560 -26.91 3.75 -36.26
CA PHE A 560 -26.00 3.03 -35.38
C PHE A 560 -24.83 2.40 -36.13
N MET A 561 -25.08 1.93 -37.35
CA MET A 561 -24.02 1.45 -38.24
C MET A 561 -23.05 2.58 -38.60
N MET A 562 -23.58 3.71 -39.09
CA MET A 562 -22.76 4.88 -39.44
C MET A 562 -21.93 5.39 -38.26
N GLU A 563 -22.50 5.48 -37.06
CA GLU A 563 -21.74 5.94 -35.88
C GLU A 563 -20.71 4.92 -35.39
N GLY A 564 -20.90 3.64 -35.69
CA GLY A 564 -19.87 2.64 -35.47
C GLY A 564 -18.73 2.75 -36.47
N GLU A 565 -19.03 3.07 -37.72
CA GLU A 565 -18.02 3.36 -38.74
C GLU A 565 -17.22 4.61 -38.38
N THR A 566 -17.87 5.71 -37.97
CA THR A 566 -17.17 6.94 -37.53
C THR A 566 -16.29 6.67 -36.31
N LEU A 567 -16.77 5.88 -35.34
CA LEU A 567 -15.98 5.47 -34.18
C LEU A 567 -14.76 4.64 -34.59
N ALA A 568 -14.95 3.64 -35.45
CA ALA A 568 -13.89 2.76 -35.93
C ALA A 568 -12.83 3.54 -36.71
N ASP A 569 -13.25 4.42 -37.63
CA ASP A 569 -12.36 5.26 -38.43
C ASP A 569 -11.59 6.25 -37.57
N THR A 570 -12.25 6.88 -36.60
CA THR A 570 -11.57 7.79 -35.67
C THR A 570 -10.55 7.04 -34.80
N CYS A 571 -10.91 5.86 -34.30
CA CYS A 571 -9.97 5.00 -33.57
C CYS A 571 -8.78 4.58 -34.45
N ARG A 572 -9.02 4.26 -35.73
CA ARG A 572 -7.96 3.93 -36.70
C ARG A 572 -7.05 5.11 -36.97
N LEU A 573 -7.58 6.31 -37.23
CA LEU A 573 -6.78 7.52 -37.43
C LEU A 573 -5.90 7.82 -36.22
N ILE A 574 -6.45 7.74 -35.02
CA ILE A 574 -5.72 7.95 -33.76
C ILE A 574 -4.64 6.87 -33.58
N TYR A 575 -4.99 5.61 -33.86
CA TYR A 575 -4.08 4.47 -33.80
C TYR A 575 -2.93 4.64 -34.80
N ASP A 576 -3.20 4.91 -36.08
CA ASP A 576 -2.20 5.07 -37.13
C ASP A 576 -1.30 6.27 -36.87
N ALA A 577 -1.86 7.41 -36.42
CA ALA A 577 -1.10 8.58 -36.04
C ALA A 577 -0.14 8.29 -34.87
N PHE A 578 -0.60 7.55 -33.87
CA PHE A 578 0.25 7.12 -32.75
C PHE A 578 1.26 6.04 -33.18
N TRP A 579 0.89 5.12 -34.08
CA TRP A 579 1.80 4.07 -34.57
C TRP A 579 2.94 4.66 -35.42
N ALA A 580 2.63 5.68 -36.22
CA ALA A 580 3.61 6.45 -36.97
C ALA A 580 4.55 7.23 -36.03
N ASN A 581 4.04 7.73 -34.90
CA ASN A 581 4.81 8.53 -33.96
C ASN A 581 4.32 8.34 -32.50
N PRO A 582 4.83 7.33 -31.77
CA PRO A 582 4.36 7.01 -30.43
C PRO A 582 4.81 8.08 -29.44
N ARG A 583 3.90 9.01 -29.11
CA ARG A 583 4.11 10.14 -28.20
C ARG A 583 2.94 10.25 -27.22
N GLY A 584 3.16 10.70 -25.98
CA GLY A 584 2.07 10.97 -25.03
C GLY A 584 2.42 10.59 -23.59
N ASP A 585 1.69 11.06 -22.58
CA ASP A 585 2.05 10.91 -21.16
C ASP A 585 1.57 9.58 -20.54
N GLU A 586 2.47 8.82 -19.89
CA GLU A 586 2.18 7.54 -19.21
C GLU A 586 1.03 7.56 -18.17
N PRO A 587 0.88 8.61 -17.33
CA PRO A 587 -0.20 8.69 -16.35
C PRO A 587 -1.56 8.88 -17.01
N PHE A 588 -1.60 9.46 -18.21
CA PHE A 588 -2.82 9.84 -18.91
C PHE A 588 -2.99 9.01 -20.17
N VAL A 589 -3.29 7.72 -20.01
CA VAL A 589 -3.51 6.82 -21.15
C VAL A 589 -4.83 7.10 -21.94
N GLY A 590 -5.35 8.32 -21.82
CA GLY A 590 -6.54 8.93 -22.40
C GLY A 590 -6.42 9.36 -23.87
N TYR A 591 -5.57 8.72 -24.68
CA TYR A 591 -5.17 9.26 -25.99
C TYR A 591 -6.35 9.45 -26.96
N PHE A 592 -7.33 8.54 -26.89
CA PHE A 592 -8.60 8.68 -27.61
C PHE A 592 -9.35 9.91 -27.13
N LEU A 593 -9.60 9.98 -25.82
CA LEU A 593 -10.40 11.04 -25.21
C LEU A 593 -9.77 12.41 -25.42
N THR A 594 -8.45 12.55 -25.31
CA THR A 594 -7.74 13.82 -25.51
C THR A 594 -7.81 14.29 -26.96
N SER A 595 -7.50 13.40 -27.91
CA SER A 595 -7.51 13.74 -29.34
C SER A 595 -8.93 14.05 -29.83
N TRP A 596 -9.89 13.23 -29.43
CA TRP A 596 -11.30 13.42 -29.76
C TRP A 596 -11.85 14.69 -29.09
N TRP A 597 -11.48 14.96 -27.83
CA TRP A 597 -11.88 16.18 -27.13
C TRP A 597 -11.43 17.42 -27.88
N HIS A 598 -10.18 17.47 -28.32
CA HIS A 598 -9.67 18.60 -29.09
C HIS A 598 -10.49 18.81 -30.37
N GLN A 599 -10.76 17.75 -31.14
CA GLN A 599 -11.55 17.83 -32.37
C GLN A 599 -12.98 18.32 -32.11
N ILE A 600 -13.68 17.74 -31.13
CA ILE A 600 -15.03 18.14 -30.76
C ILE A 600 -15.05 19.57 -30.21
N HIS A 601 -14.10 19.97 -29.38
CA HIS A 601 -14.06 21.29 -28.77
C HIS A 601 -13.85 22.38 -29.82
N VAL A 602 -12.97 22.14 -30.80
CA VAL A 602 -12.79 23.02 -31.97
C VAL A 602 -14.08 23.11 -32.79
N ALA A 603 -14.72 21.97 -33.09
CA ALA A 603 -15.99 21.93 -33.82
C ALA A 603 -17.13 22.61 -33.06
N LEU A 604 -17.17 22.49 -31.73
CA LEU A 604 -18.12 23.21 -30.88
C LEU A 604 -17.84 24.72 -30.91
N GLY A 605 -16.56 25.11 -30.88
CA GLY A 605 -16.12 26.50 -31.01
C GLY A 605 -16.62 27.15 -32.30
N SER A 606 -16.52 26.44 -33.43
CA SER A 606 -17.03 26.92 -34.72
C SER A 606 -18.57 26.86 -34.81
N ALA A 607 -19.21 25.85 -34.21
CA ALA A 607 -20.66 25.70 -34.21
C ALA A 607 -21.40 26.66 -33.26
N ARG A 608 -20.70 27.23 -32.27
CA ARG A 608 -21.28 28.06 -31.20
C ARG A 608 -22.24 29.15 -31.70
N LEU A 609 -21.83 29.92 -32.71
CA LEU A 609 -22.65 31.02 -33.25
C LEU A 609 -23.94 30.50 -33.90
N ALA A 610 -23.89 29.34 -34.55
CA ALA A 610 -25.06 28.70 -35.14
C ALA A 610 -26.03 28.20 -34.07
N ILE A 611 -25.53 27.66 -32.96
CA ILE A 611 -26.36 27.26 -31.81
C ILE A 611 -27.06 28.49 -31.23
N GLU A 612 -26.32 29.58 -31.00
CA GLU A 612 -26.88 30.82 -30.45
C GLU A 612 -27.99 31.39 -31.33
N GLN A 613 -27.78 31.44 -32.64
CA GLN A 613 -28.78 31.89 -33.61
C GLN A 613 -30.04 30.99 -33.59
N GLN A 614 -29.87 29.67 -33.55
CA GLN A 614 -30.99 28.72 -33.49
C GLN A 614 -31.78 28.83 -32.17
N VAL A 615 -31.10 29.01 -31.05
CA VAL A 615 -31.75 29.20 -29.73
C VAL A 615 -32.56 30.50 -29.71
N ARG A 616 -32.07 31.58 -30.33
CA ARG A 616 -32.84 32.83 -30.48
C ARG A 616 -34.11 32.62 -31.31
N LEU A 617 -34.03 31.89 -32.43
CA LEU A 617 -35.21 31.56 -33.24
C LEU A 617 -36.25 30.74 -32.45
N TYR A 618 -35.81 29.78 -31.63
CA TYR A 618 -36.72 29.03 -30.76
C TYR A 618 -37.35 29.89 -29.66
N LEU A 619 -36.59 30.83 -29.09
CA LEU A 619 -37.09 31.77 -28.10
C LEU A 619 -38.16 32.70 -28.69
N ASP A 620 -37.91 33.24 -29.88
CA ASP A 620 -38.85 34.11 -30.60
C ASP A 620 -40.13 33.36 -30.98
N ALA A 621 -40.02 32.09 -31.39
CA ALA A 621 -41.19 31.27 -31.69
C ALA A 621 -42.04 30.94 -30.44
N GLU A 622 -41.38 30.69 -29.29
CA GLU A 622 -42.06 30.52 -28.00
C GLU A 622 -42.76 31.81 -27.53
N VAL A 623 -42.19 32.99 -27.80
CA VAL A 623 -42.85 34.30 -27.52
C VAL A 623 -44.14 34.46 -28.33
N VAL A 624 -44.18 33.91 -29.55
CA VAL A 624 -45.34 33.98 -30.47
C VAL A 624 -46.38 32.87 -30.19
N ASN A 625 -46.23 32.12 -29.08
CA ASN A 625 -47.10 30.99 -28.68
C ASN A 625 -47.24 29.88 -29.73
N LYS A 626 -46.23 29.71 -30.60
CA LYS A 626 -46.12 28.58 -31.52
C LYS A 626 -45.00 27.68 -31.00
N SER A 627 -45.33 26.65 -30.21
CA SER A 627 -44.31 25.77 -29.60
C SER A 627 -43.57 24.94 -30.67
N SER A 628 -42.55 25.52 -31.29
CA SER A 628 -41.73 24.91 -32.35
C SER A 628 -40.45 24.25 -31.85
N CYS A 629 -40.13 24.37 -30.56
CA CYS A 629 -38.91 23.81 -29.98
C CYS A 629 -39.12 22.33 -29.62
N SER A 630 -38.34 21.44 -30.24
CA SER A 630 -38.39 19.99 -29.99
C SER A 630 -37.94 19.66 -28.57
N ALA A 631 -38.53 18.62 -27.97
CA ALA A 631 -38.12 18.13 -26.65
C ALA A 631 -36.64 17.70 -26.63
N ASN A 632 -36.15 17.20 -27.77
CA ASN A 632 -34.75 16.78 -27.95
C ASN A 632 -33.79 17.98 -27.84
N ALA A 633 -34.09 19.11 -28.50
CA ALA A 633 -33.27 20.32 -28.40
C ALA A 633 -33.18 20.84 -26.95
N ILE A 634 -34.29 20.81 -26.22
CA ILE A 634 -34.34 21.23 -24.81
C ILE A 634 -33.53 20.29 -23.93
N ALA A 635 -33.57 18.98 -24.17
CA ALA A 635 -32.76 18.01 -23.44
C ALA A 635 -31.25 18.25 -23.66
N ILE A 636 -30.83 18.51 -24.90
CA ILE A 636 -29.41 18.83 -25.22
C ILE A 636 -28.97 20.12 -24.51
N LEU A 637 -29.77 21.18 -24.58
CA LEU A 637 -29.48 22.46 -23.91
C LEU A 637 -29.42 22.33 -22.38
N SER A 638 -30.36 21.58 -21.80
CA SER A 638 -30.39 21.30 -20.37
C SER A 638 -29.14 20.55 -19.92
N GLY A 639 -28.70 19.56 -20.71
CA GLY A 639 -27.44 18.86 -20.49
C GLY A 639 -26.21 19.78 -20.53
N ALA A 640 -26.18 20.72 -21.47
CA ALA A 640 -25.11 21.71 -21.58
C ALA A 640 -25.08 22.69 -20.40
N LEU A 641 -26.24 23.16 -19.93
CA LEU A 641 -26.35 24.01 -18.74
C LEU A 641 -25.87 23.27 -17.47
N LEU A 642 -26.20 21.98 -17.34
CA LEU A 642 -25.67 21.13 -16.25
C LEU A 642 -24.15 21.00 -16.33
N CYS A 643 -23.58 20.88 -17.53
CA CYS A 643 -22.13 20.90 -17.74
C CYS A 643 -21.48 22.24 -17.39
N CYS A 644 -22.23 23.35 -17.40
CA CYS A 644 -21.76 24.66 -16.92
C CYS A 644 -21.95 24.84 -15.39
N GLY A 645 -22.53 23.86 -14.70
CA GLY A 645 -22.67 23.85 -13.24
C GLY A 645 -24.01 24.37 -12.71
N TYR A 646 -24.94 24.77 -13.59
CA TYR A 646 -26.30 25.18 -13.20
C TYR A 646 -27.06 24.02 -12.57
N LYS A 647 -27.98 24.33 -11.66
CA LYS A 647 -28.83 23.32 -11.02
C LYS A 647 -30.08 23.06 -11.86
N ASN A 648 -30.55 21.81 -11.81
CA ASN A 648 -31.72 21.39 -12.56
C ASN A 648 -32.96 22.28 -12.29
N ASP A 649 -33.14 22.68 -11.03
CA ASP A 649 -34.26 23.51 -10.56
C ASP A 649 -34.26 24.96 -11.12
N GLU A 650 -33.11 25.42 -11.61
CA GLU A 650 -32.91 26.78 -12.11
C GLU A 650 -33.44 26.94 -13.55
N PHE A 651 -33.41 25.87 -14.36
CA PHE A 651 -33.84 25.90 -15.76
C PHE A 651 -35.03 24.98 -16.08
N GLN A 652 -35.34 23.94 -15.29
CA GLN A 652 -36.48 23.04 -15.58
C GLN A 652 -37.87 23.67 -15.39
N ARG A 653 -37.97 24.87 -14.82
CA ARG A 653 -39.28 25.51 -14.54
C ARG A 653 -40.08 25.86 -15.79
N SER A 654 -39.41 26.19 -16.90
CA SER A 654 -40.05 26.44 -18.19
C SER A 654 -39.06 26.31 -19.35
N LYS A 655 -39.55 25.91 -20.53
CA LYS A 655 -38.73 25.85 -21.77
C LYS A 655 -38.05 27.18 -22.05
N ARG A 656 -38.80 28.27 -21.85
CA ARG A 656 -38.32 29.65 -22.00
C ARG A 656 -37.17 29.98 -21.06
N ALA A 657 -37.22 29.54 -19.79
CA ALA A 657 -36.13 29.77 -18.83
C ALA A 657 -34.85 29.08 -19.28
N THR A 658 -34.92 27.83 -19.77
CA THR A 658 -33.76 27.11 -20.33
C THR A 658 -33.13 27.85 -21.51
N LEU A 659 -33.96 28.34 -22.45
CA LEU A 659 -33.47 29.07 -23.64
C LEU A 659 -32.82 30.41 -23.25
N GLN A 660 -33.44 31.18 -22.34
CA GLN A 660 -32.91 32.45 -21.88
C GLN A 660 -31.60 32.29 -21.09
N LEU A 661 -31.52 31.30 -20.21
CA LEU A 661 -30.30 31.01 -19.46
C LEU A 661 -29.17 30.57 -20.38
N PHE A 662 -29.44 29.74 -21.39
CA PHE A 662 -28.42 29.32 -22.34
C PHE A 662 -27.85 30.48 -23.16
N LEU A 663 -28.67 31.48 -23.51
CA LEU A 663 -28.22 32.69 -24.22
C LEU A 663 -27.44 33.67 -23.34
N ALA A 664 -27.36 33.46 -22.02
CA ALA A 664 -26.56 34.31 -21.16
C ALA A 664 -25.08 34.23 -21.57
N LYS A 665 -24.45 35.40 -21.76
CA LYS A 665 -23.05 35.52 -22.21
C LYS A 665 -22.06 34.68 -21.37
N GLN A 666 -22.39 34.48 -20.10
CA GLN A 666 -21.61 33.71 -19.16
C GLN A 666 -21.58 32.21 -19.49
N VAL A 667 -22.71 31.59 -19.88
CA VAL A 667 -22.80 30.16 -20.22
C VAL A 667 -21.93 29.81 -21.42
N ALA A 668 -21.96 30.66 -22.45
CA ALA A 668 -21.18 30.44 -23.65
C ALA A 668 -19.66 30.61 -23.42
N SER A 669 -19.27 31.46 -22.46
CA SER A 669 -17.88 31.56 -22.01
C SER A 669 -17.47 30.36 -21.15
N GLU A 670 -18.33 29.93 -20.23
CA GLU A 670 -18.11 28.79 -19.34
C GLU A 670 -17.94 27.51 -20.14
N LEU A 671 -18.87 27.20 -21.05
CA LEU A 671 -18.83 26.01 -21.91
C LEU A 671 -17.54 25.92 -22.73
N HIS A 672 -17.02 27.06 -23.21
CA HIS A 672 -15.77 27.10 -23.96
C HIS A 672 -14.54 26.94 -23.05
N SER A 673 -14.61 27.44 -21.82
CA SER A 673 -13.53 27.35 -20.82
C SER A 673 -13.43 25.99 -20.12
N LEU A 674 -14.43 25.12 -20.25
CA LEU A 674 -14.39 23.78 -19.68
C LEU A 674 -13.30 22.98 -20.40
N ASP A 675 -12.21 22.71 -19.70
CA ASP A 675 -11.20 21.76 -20.13
C ASP A 675 -11.01 20.71 -19.01
N PRO A 676 -11.38 19.43 -19.25
CA PRO A 676 -11.20 18.36 -18.27
C PRO A 676 -9.72 18.02 -18.01
N PHE A 677 -8.82 18.39 -18.92
CA PHE A 677 -7.39 18.09 -18.83
C PHE A 677 -6.60 19.21 -18.11
N ASN A 678 -7.20 20.39 -17.94
CA ASN A 678 -6.62 21.48 -17.17
C ASN A 678 -6.89 21.33 -15.66
N GLN A 679 -5.83 21.38 -14.85
CA GLN A 679 -5.92 21.20 -13.38
C GLN A 679 -6.82 22.23 -12.69
N ALA A 680 -6.86 23.48 -13.19
CA ALA A 680 -7.64 24.54 -12.57
C ALA A 680 -9.17 24.31 -12.70
N THR A 681 -9.61 23.71 -13.80
CA THR A 681 -11.02 23.47 -14.15
C THR A 681 -11.45 22.02 -13.91
N LYS A 682 -10.53 21.12 -13.57
CA LYS A 682 -10.81 19.68 -13.41
C LYS A 682 -11.95 19.38 -12.43
N SER A 683 -11.99 20.03 -11.27
CA SER A 683 -12.99 19.76 -10.22
C SER A 683 -14.40 20.26 -10.58
N THR A 684 -14.48 21.40 -11.26
CA THR A 684 -15.74 21.98 -11.73
C THR A 684 -16.30 21.14 -12.87
N VAL A 685 -15.46 20.78 -13.84
CA VAL A 685 -15.82 19.89 -14.96
C VAL A 685 -16.32 18.54 -14.44
N TRP A 686 -15.65 17.96 -13.45
CA TRP A 686 -16.06 16.67 -12.87
C TRP A 686 -17.46 16.72 -12.25
N THR A 687 -17.73 17.76 -11.46
CA THR A 687 -19.02 17.95 -10.78
C THR A 687 -20.14 18.17 -11.79
N ALA A 688 -19.86 18.94 -12.84
CA ALA A 688 -20.84 19.29 -13.86
C ALA A 688 -21.16 18.12 -14.80
N ALA A 689 -20.13 17.37 -15.21
CA ALA A 689 -20.28 16.14 -16.00
C ALA A 689 -21.04 15.04 -15.23
N PHE A 690 -20.86 14.95 -13.91
CA PHE A 690 -21.63 14.01 -13.10
C PHE A 690 -23.13 14.32 -13.10
N ARG A 691 -23.49 15.60 -12.99
CA ARG A 691 -24.90 16.05 -13.03
C ARG A 691 -25.53 15.84 -14.41
N SER A 692 -24.83 16.18 -15.48
CA SER A 692 -25.34 15.96 -16.84
C SER A 692 -25.52 14.48 -17.16
N ARG A 693 -24.62 13.60 -16.70
CA ARG A 693 -24.77 12.14 -16.82
C ARG A 693 -26.06 11.64 -16.20
N THR A 694 -26.37 12.02 -14.95
CA THR A 694 -27.60 11.56 -14.28
C THR A 694 -28.86 11.99 -15.02
N PHE A 695 -28.80 13.15 -15.67
CA PHE A 695 -29.89 13.68 -16.48
C PHE A 695 -30.07 12.91 -17.79
N PHE A 696 -29.00 12.72 -18.58
CA PHE A 696 -29.09 12.03 -19.88
C PHE A 696 -29.40 10.54 -19.75
N LEU A 697 -28.80 9.84 -18.78
CA LEU A 697 -29.13 8.42 -18.51
C LEU A 697 -30.57 8.23 -18.02
N GLY A 698 -31.22 9.29 -17.52
CA GLY A 698 -32.62 9.28 -17.12
C GLY A 698 -33.61 9.53 -18.27
N GLN A 699 -33.12 9.87 -19.47
CA GLN A 699 -33.96 10.09 -20.65
C GLN A 699 -34.45 8.76 -21.23
N SER A 700 -35.64 8.76 -21.84
CA SER A 700 -36.24 7.59 -22.48
C SER A 700 -35.59 7.21 -23.82
N LEU A 701 -34.98 8.19 -24.50
CA LEU A 701 -34.24 8.01 -25.75
C LEU A 701 -32.74 7.96 -25.46
N SER A 702 -32.00 7.19 -26.27
CA SER A 702 -30.54 7.22 -26.20
C SER A 702 -30.00 8.56 -26.72
N PRO A 703 -28.83 9.01 -26.26
CA PRO A 703 -28.20 10.24 -26.74
C PRO A 703 -28.00 10.24 -28.25
N LEU A 704 -27.65 9.09 -28.82
CA LEU A 704 -27.59 8.93 -30.28
C LEU A 704 -28.93 9.26 -30.97
N GLN A 705 -30.06 8.80 -30.43
CA GLN A 705 -31.38 9.10 -30.98
C GLN A 705 -31.81 10.56 -30.75
N LEU A 706 -31.35 11.20 -29.66
CA LEU A 706 -31.61 12.62 -29.42
C LEU A 706 -30.97 13.52 -30.50
N ALA A 707 -29.92 13.06 -31.18
CA ALA A 707 -29.23 13.83 -32.22
C ALA A 707 -29.93 13.81 -33.59
N LEU A 708 -30.88 12.91 -33.83
CA LEU A 708 -31.52 12.71 -35.14
C LEU A 708 -32.33 13.93 -35.59
N ASP A 709 -33.14 14.46 -34.67
CA ASP A 709 -34.13 15.51 -34.98
C ASP A 709 -33.58 16.93 -34.78
N VAL A 710 -32.25 17.08 -34.69
CA VAL A 710 -31.62 18.34 -34.27
C VAL A 710 -30.48 18.71 -35.21
N SER A 711 -30.20 20.01 -35.31
CA SER A 711 -29.19 20.52 -36.24
C SER A 711 -27.79 19.95 -35.97
N PRO A 712 -26.88 19.95 -36.96
CA PRO A 712 -25.49 19.53 -36.77
C PRO A 712 -24.78 20.27 -35.62
N ALA A 713 -25.14 21.54 -35.38
CA ALA A 713 -24.57 22.35 -34.31
C ALA A 713 -24.96 21.82 -32.91
N PHE A 714 -26.22 21.40 -32.74
CA PHE A 714 -26.67 20.74 -31.52
C PHE A 714 -26.07 19.34 -31.35
N ARG A 715 -25.82 18.62 -32.45
CA ARG A 715 -25.09 17.34 -32.40
C ARG A 715 -23.66 17.52 -31.90
N SER A 716 -22.95 18.56 -32.32
CA SER A 716 -21.62 18.91 -31.77
C SER A 716 -21.68 19.23 -30.27
N LEU A 717 -22.70 19.97 -29.84
CA LEU A 717 -22.93 20.26 -28.41
C LEU A 717 -23.20 18.99 -27.61
N LEU A 718 -24.06 18.11 -28.11
CA LEU A 718 -24.37 16.83 -27.47
C LEU A 718 -23.11 15.96 -27.36
N ASN A 719 -22.36 15.80 -28.44
CA ASN A 719 -21.12 15.03 -28.45
C ASN A 719 -20.09 15.58 -27.44
N ALA A 720 -19.96 16.90 -27.31
CA ALA A 720 -19.13 17.52 -26.28
C ALA A 720 -19.60 17.20 -24.86
N THR A 721 -20.91 17.29 -24.59
CA THR A 721 -21.46 16.97 -23.27
C THR A 721 -21.28 15.49 -22.90
N LEU A 722 -21.43 14.57 -23.85
CA LEU A 722 -21.23 13.13 -23.63
C LEU A 722 -19.74 12.81 -23.43
N LEU A 723 -18.85 13.44 -24.18
CA LEU A 723 -17.43 13.24 -24.01
C LEU A 723 -16.95 13.72 -22.63
N LEU A 724 -17.46 14.86 -22.13
CA LEU A 724 -17.21 15.31 -20.75
C LEU A 724 -17.68 14.27 -19.72
N GLN A 725 -18.82 13.61 -19.94
CA GLN A 725 -19.29 12.54 -19.06
C GLN A 725 -18.37 11.33 -19.07
N VAL A 726 -17.94 10.87 -20.25
CA VAL A 726 -17.03 9.73 -20.40
C VAL A 726 -15.69 10.03 -19.73
N ILE A 727 -15.12 11.21 -19.99
CA ILE A 727 -13.89 11.68 -19.35
C ILE A 727 -14.08 11.73 -17.83
N SER A 728 -15.21 12.22 -17.32
CA SER A 728 -15.47 12.26 -15.88
C SER A 728 -15.51 10.87 -15.23
N LYS A 729 -16.04 9.86 -15.93
CA LYS A 729 -16.06 8.46 -15.46
C LYS A 729 -14.66 7.88 -15.46
N TRP A 730 -13.90 8.16 -16.51
CA TRP A 730 -12.53 7.70 -16.63
C TRP A 730 -11.65 8.32 -15.52
N LEU A 731 -11.73 9.65 -15.33
CA LEU A 731 -11.05 10.37 -14.24
C LEU A 731 -11.53 9.92 -12.85
N LYS A 732 -12.82 9.60 -12.70
CA LYS A 732 -13.36 9.05 -11.46
C LYS A 732 -12.82 7.65 -11.19
N ALA A 733 -12.78 6.79 -12.20
CA ALA A 733 -12.21 5.46 -12.06
C ALA A 733 -10.73 5.54 -11.68
N ASP A 734 -10.01 6.54 -12.18
CA ASP A 734 -8.63 6.84 -11.78
C ASP A 734 -8.54 7.29 -10.31
N ALA A 735 -9.35 8.27 -9.90
CA ALA A 735 -9.41 8.73 -8.50
C ALA A 735 -9.88 7.65 -7.51
N ASP A 736 -10.84 6.81 -7.91
CA ASP A 736 -11.32 5.69 -7.10
C ASP A 736 -10.26 4.59 -7.01
N LYS A 737 -9.41 4.41 -8.03
CA LYS A 737 -8.23 3.53 -7.98
C LYS A 737 -7.16 4.10 -7.04
N GLU A 738 -6.87 5.40 -7.08
CA GLU A 738 -5.99 6.05 -6.09
C GLU A 738 -6.54 5.86 -4.67
N LYS A 739 -7.84 6.07 -4.48
CA LYS A 739 -8.49 5.82 -3.18
C LYS A 739 -8.38 4.36 -2.77
N ALA A 740 -8.51 3.41 -3.71
CA ALA A 740 -8.31 1.99 -3.45
C ALA A 740 -6.86 1.66 -3.05
N VAL A 741 -5.86 2.39 -3.56
CA VAL A 741 -4.46 2.33 -3.11
C VAL A 741 -4.33 2.78 -1.63
N TRP A 742 -5.00 3.87 -1.24
CA TRP A 742 -4.90 4.41 0.13
C TRP A 742 -5.74 3.65 1.17
N THR A 743 -6.85 3.03 0.77
CA THR A 743 -7.81 2.42 1.70
C THR A 743 -7.19 1.31 2.59
N PRO A 744 -6.40 0.35 2.06
CA PRO A 744 -5.69 -0.64 2.88
C PRO A 744 -4.72 -0.02 3.88
N LEU A 745 -4.05 1.08 3.50
CA LEU A 745 -3.09 1.80 4.35
C LEU A 745 -3.80 2.48 5.53
N ILE A 746 -4.93 3.12 5.26
CA ILE A 746 -5.78 3.73 6.29
C ILE A 746 -6.30 2.66 7.25
N LEU A 747 -6.75 1.51 6.73
CA LEU A 747 -7.20 0.39 7.56
C LEU A 747 -6.07 -0.20 8.40
N ALA A 748 -4.86 -0.34 7.85
CA ALA A 748 -3.68 -0.83 8.56
C ALA A 748 -3.22 0.15 9.64
N ALA A 749 -3.15 1.45 9.33
CA ALA A 749 -2.83 2.50 10.29
C ALA A 749 -3.83 2.52 11.45
N THR A 750 -5.13 2.43 11.15
CA THR A 750 -6.20 2.33 12.15
C THR A 750 -6.00 1.08 13.03
N ARG A 751 -5.67 -0.08 12.46
CA ARG A 751 -5.39 -1.31 13.23
C ARG A 751 -4.17 -1.17 14.15
N ILE A 752 -3.10 -0.53 13.68
CA ILE A 752 -1.89 -0.29 14.48
C ILE A 752 -2.18 0.68 15.62
N GLN A 753 -2.87 1.79 15.34
CA GLN A 753 -3.30 2.75 16.36
C GLN A 753 -4.18 2.09 17.43
N CYS A 754 -5.13 1.24 17.02
CA CYS A 754 -5.94 0.46 17.95
C CYS A 754 -5.09 -0.49 18.81
N ARG A 755 -4.11 -1.20 18.22
CA ARG A 755 -3.20 -2.08 18.98
C ARG A 755 -2.34 -1.31 19.97
N ALA A 756 -1.81 -0.14 19.59
CA ALA A 756 -1.02 0.73 20.46
C ALA A 756 -1.87 1.22 21.66
N ARG A 757 -3.09 1.70 21.41
CA ARG A 757 -4.04 2.11 22.45
C ARG A 757 -4.37 0.97 23.42
N CYS A 758 -4.62 -0.24 22.90
CA CYS A 758 -4.85 -1.42 23.75
C CYS A 758 -3.63 -1.75 24.63
N ARG A 759 -2.40 -1.69 24.09
CA ARG A 759 -1.18 -1.94 24.87
C ARG A 759 -0.99 -0.90 25.98
N MET A 760 -1.22 0.38 25.68
CA MET A 760 -1.15 1.44 26.69
C MET A 760 -2.20 1.26 27.79
N ALA A 761 -3.44 0.90 27.43
CA ALA A 761 -4.50 0.63 28.40
C ALA A 761 -4.14 -0.56 29.32
N VAL A 762 -3.58 -1.65 28.78
CA VAL A 762 -3.14 -2.80 29.58
C VAL A 762 -2.00 -2.42 30.52
N ALA A 763 -1.03 -1.63 30.07
CA ALA A 763 0.06 -1.15 30.90
C ALA A 763 -0.44 -0.27 32.06
N GLU A 764 -1.39 0.63 31.78
CA GLU A 764 -2.00 1.50 32.78
C GLU A 764 -2.82 0.71 33.81
N VAL A 765 -3.60 -0.30 33.39
CA VAL A 765 -4.31 -1.21 34.31
C VAL A 765 -3.34 -1.96 35.21
N ARG A 766 -2.22 -2.46 34.68
CA ARG A 766 -1.18 -3.12 35.49
C ARG A 766 -0.57 -2.16 36.50
N ARG A 767 -0.29 -0.91 36.12
CA ARG A 767 0.20 0.13 37.02
C ARG A 767 -0.78 0.38 38.17
N ARG A 768 -2.07 0.57 37.86
CA ARG A 768 -3.13 0.78 38.87
C ARG A 768 -3.31 -0.40 39.83
N ARG A 769 -3.18 -1.63 39.34
CA ARG A 769 -3.21 -2.83 40.21
C ARG A 769 -2.03 -2.88 41.17
N ARG A 770 -0.83 -2.53 40.70
CA ARG A 770 0.37 -2.47 41.56
C ARG A 770 0.23 -1.39 42.63
N THR A 771 -0.27 -0.20 42.28
CA THR A 771 -0.50 0.86 43.27
C THR A 771 -1.54 0.44 44.31
N TYR A 772 -2.63 -0.22 43.89
CA TYR A 772 -3.65 -0.75 44.82
C TYR A 772 -3.10 -1.86 45.74
N HIS A 773 -2.26 -2.76 45.23
CA HIS A 773 -1.63 -3.77 46.11
C HIS A 773 -0.64 -3.14 47.09
N ALA A 774 0.15 -2.16 46.66
CA ALA A 774 1.05 -1.44 47.55
C ALA A 774 0.30 -0.71 48.67
N THR A 775 -0.85 -0.08 48.37
CA THR A 775 -1.67 0.56 49.40
C THR A 775 -2.25 -0.45 50.38
N LEU A 776 -2.70 -1.64 49.93
CA LEU A 776 -3.15 -2.71 50.82
C LEU A 776 -2.04 -3.20 51.77
N VAL A 777 -0.82 -3.36 51.26
CA VAL A 777 0.34 -3.79 52.08
C VAL A 777 0.65 -2.73 53.14
N LEU A 778 0.68 -1.45 52.77
CA LEU A 778 0.88 -0.34 53.70
C LEU A 778 -0.23 -0.29 54.77
N GLN A 779 -1.49 -0.46 54.37
CA GLN A 779 -2.61 -0.53 55.33
C GLN A 779 -2.47 -1.71 56.30
N CYS A 780 -2.03 -2.88 55.82
CA CYS A 780 -1.77 -4.04 56.68
C CYS A 780 -0.65 -3.77 57.68
N PHE A 781 0.46 -3.17 57.22
CA PHE A 781 1.58 -2.80 58.07
C PHE A 781 1.17 -1.81 59.18
N VAL A 782 0.41 -0.76 58.83
CA VAL A 782 -0.12 0.22 59.80
C VAL A 782 -1.04 -0.44 60.83
N ARG A 783 -1.90 -1.38 60.41
CA ARG A 783 -2.76 -2.13 61.35
C ARG A 783 -1.93 -2.98 62.31
N GLN A 784 -0.87 -3.63 61.83
CA GLN A 784 0.01 -4.45 62.67
C GLN A 784 0.82 -3.61 63.67
N THR A 785 1.33 -2.44 63.28
CA THR A 785 2.07 -1.55 64.18
C THR A 785 1.17 -1.00 65.29
N LEU A 786 -0.04 -0.55 64.94
CA LEU A 786 -1.03 -0.12 65.93
C LEU A 786 -1.40 -1.23 66.92
N ALA A 787 -1.57 -2.47 66.45
CA ALA A 787 -1.84 -3.61 67.31
C ALA A 787 -0.68 -3.88 68.29
N ARG A 788 0.58 -3.80 67.82
CA ARG A 788 1.77 -3.96 68.68
C ARG A 788 1.85 -2.87 69.75
N TRP A 789 1.60 -1.61 69.38
CA TRP A 789 1.55 -0.50 70.34
C TRP A 789 0.46 -0.71 71.40
N HIS A 790 -0.74 -1.13 71.01
CA HIS A 790 -1.80 -1.47 71.98
C HIS A 790 -1.39 -2.59 72.94
N VAL A 791 -0.71 -3.62 72.46
CA VAL A 791 -0.20 -4.72 73.32
C VAL A 791 0.87 -4.21 74.27
N GLN A 792 1.79 -3.37 73.78
CA GLN A 792 2.85 -2.78 74.60
C GLN A 792 2.27 -1.88 75.69
N ALA A 793 1.35 -0.98 75.35
CA ALA A 793 0.65 -0.14 76.33
C ALA A 793 -0.08 -0.97 77.40
N ARG A 794 -0.69 -2.10 77.02
CA ARG A 794 -1.29 -3.04 78.00
C ARG A 794 -0.25 -3.70 78.89
N ARG A 795 0.93 -4.07 78.37
CA ARG A 795 2.02 -4.67 79.16
C ARG A 795 2.59 -3.65 80.14
N GLU A 796 2.84 -2.43 79.69
CA GLU A 796 3.31 -1.32 80.52
C GLU A 796 2.29 -0.98 81.62
N GLY A 797 0.99 -0.91 81.30
CA GLY A 797 -0.06 -0.72 82.31
C GLY A 797 -0.13 -1.84 83.35
N ARG A 798 0.07 -3.10 82.93
CA ARG A 798 0.17 -4.25 83.86
C ARG A 798 1.43 -4.18 84.72
N ALA A 799 2.57 -3.77 84.16
CA ALA A 799 3.83 -3.61 84.88
C ALA A 799 3.71 -2.49 85.92
N ALA A 800 3.19 -1.32 85.54
CA ALA A 800 2.90 -0.22 86.45
C ALA A 800 1.97 -0.67 87.58
N SER A 801 0.90 -1.41 87.27
CA SER A 801 0.00 -1.98 88.28
C SER A 801 0.70 -2.96 89.25
N ARG A 802 1.68 -3.74 88.77
CA ARG A 802 2.48 -4.64 89.60
C ARG A 802 3.45 -3.87 90.49
N ILE A 803 4.13 -2.86 89.95
CA ILE A 803 5.03 -1.98 90.71
C ILE A 803 4.24 -1.25 91.80
N GLN A 804 3.08 -0.69 91.47
CA GLN A 804 2.18 -0.05 92.44
C GLN A 804 1.73 -1.03 93.54
N ARG A 805 1.38 -2.26 93.19
CA ARG A 805 1.02 -3.29 94.18
C ARG A 805 2.21 -3.71 95.06
N TRP A 806 3.39 -3.87 94.47
CA TRP A 806 4.61 -4.20 95.20
C TRP A 806 5.00 -3.06 96.15
N TYR A 807 4.95 -1.81 95.70
CA TYR A 807 5.20 -0.62 96.50
C TYR A 807 4.23 -0.54 97.69
N ARG A 808 2.92 -0.73 97.44
CA ARG A 808 1.91 -0.79 98.51
C ARG A 808 2.17 -1.91 99.52
N ARG A 809 2.57 -3.10 99.07
CA ARG A 809 2.92 -4.23 99.96
C ARG A 809 4.23 -4.03 100.72
N ARG A 810 5.21 -3.33 100.15
CA ARG A 810 6.51 -3.09 100.78
C ARG A 810 6.47 -1.93 101.77
N HIS A 811 5.59 -0.95 101.57
CA HIS A 811 5.34 0.16 102.48
C HIS A 811 4.11 -0.05 103.40
N GLU A 812 3.65 -1.29 103.57
CA GLU A 812 2.72 -1.70 104.64
C GLU A 812 3.39 -1.75 106.05
N LYS A 813 4.50 -1.02 106.25
CA LYS A 813 4.85 -0.48 107.55
C LYS A 813 4.26 0.92 107.63
N LYS A 814 3.03 1.02 108.14
CA LYS A 814 2.45 2.33 108.52
C LYS A 814 3.45 3.03 109.46
N PRO A 815 4.04 4.18 109.08
CA PRO A 815 4.63 5.05 110.07
C PRO A 815 3.47 5.48 110.98
N ALA A 816 3.58 5.14 112.25
CA ALA A 816 2.74 5.68 113.31
C ALA A 816 3.09 7.15 113.53
N PHE A 817 2.87 8.00 112.51
CA PHE A 817 2.91 9.44 112.64
C PHE A 817 1.50 9.95 112.86
N ALA A 818 1.26 10.23 114.15
CA ALA A 818 0.44 11.33 114.60
C ALA A 818 -1.06 11.28 114.27
N THR A 819 -1.75 10.18 114.55
CA THR A 819 -3.10 10.33 115.12
C THR A 819 -2.99 10.66 116.60
N LYS A 820 -2.08 10.04 117.36
CA LYS A 820 -1.91 10.33 118.80
C LYS A 820 -1.30 11.70 119.08
N ALA A 821 -0.26 12.13 118.35
CA ALA A 821 0.35 13.46 118.52
C ALA A 821 -0.54 14.58 117.98
N LEU A 822 -1.29 14.35 116.90
CA LEU A 822 -2.29 15.28 116.39
C LEU A 822 -3.54 15.32 117.27
N LEU A 823 -3.96 14.21 117.88
CA LEU A 823 -4.99 14.17 118.92
C LEU A 823 -4.52 14.82 120.23
N VAL A 824 -3.24 14.70 120.60
CA VAL A 824 -2.65 15.41 121.74
C VAL A 824 -2.55 16.91 121.45
N HIS A 825 -2.20 17.30 120.23
CA HIS A 825 -2.20 18.71 119.80
C HIS A 825 -3.61 19.27 119.70
N MET A 826 -4.59 18.51 119.17
CA MET A 826 -6.01 18.92 119.15
C MET A 826 -6.64 18.93 120.56
N ARG A 827 -6.23 18.02 121.46
CA ARG A 827 -6.61 18.05 122.89
C ARG A 827 -5.91 19.20 123.63
N ALA A 828 -4.68 19.57 123.30
CA ALA A 828 -3.98 20.72 123.85
C ALA A 828 -4.59 22.04 123.34
N VAL A 829 -5.05 22.08 122.10
CA VAL A 829 -5.83 23.18 121.53
C VAL A 829 -7.22 23.23 122.18
N GLN A 830 -7.94 22.12 122.35
CA GLN A 830 -9.20 22.07 123.11
C GLN A 830 -9.03 22.46 124.59
N ALA A 831 -7.95 22.06 125.26
CA ALA A 831 -7.66 22.41 126.64
C ALA A 831 -7.28 23.89 126.82
N ARG A 832 -6.69 24.53 125.79
CA ARG A 832 -6.48 25.99 125.74
C ARG A 832 -7.79 26.79 125.58
N PHE A 833 -8.88 26.13 125.21
CA PHE A 833 -10.21 26.74 125.05
C PHE A 833 -11.27 26.18 126.03
N GLY A 834 -10.88 25.26 126.93
CA GLY A 834 -11.78 24.56 127.87
C GLY A 834 -11.51 24.83 129.36
N LEU A 835 -10.64 25.80 129.69
CA LEU A 835 -10.39 26.27 131.06
C LEU A 835 -10.39 27.80 131.06
N ASN A 836 -11.49 28.41 131.50
CA ASN A 836 -11.53 29.16 132.76
C ASN A 836 -12.90 29.80 132.98
N GLU A 837 -13.60 29.27 133.97
CA GLU A 837 -14.54 30.03 134.78
C GLU A 837 -13.79 31.17 135.49
N VAL A 838 -14.35 32.39 135.34
CA VAL A 838 -14.39 33.50 136.33
C VAL A 838 -13.05 34.24 136.62
N GLY A 839 -12.93 35.58 136.51
CA GLY A 839 -14.00 36.57 136.64
C GLY A 839 -13.74 38.01 136.14
N THR A 840 -14.90 38.63 135.87
CA THR A 840 -15.32 40.03 136.12
C THR A 840 -14.65 41.17 135.35
N ASP A 841 -14.93 41.21 134.04
CA ASP A 841 -15.43 42.33 133.22
C ASP A 841 -15.18 41.94 131.75
N GLY A 842 -16.13 41.59 130.88
CA GLY A 842 -17.56 41.87 130.91
C GLY A 842 -18.00 42.86 129.82
N ALA A 843 -17.47 42.81 128.60
CA ALA A 843 -18.12 43.38 127.40
C ALA A 843 -17.45 42.84 126.12
N GLU A 844 -18.26 42.28 125.21
CA GLU A 844 -17.91 41.76 123.86
C GLU A 844 -17.42 40.31 123.71
N PHE A 845 -17.52 39.48 124.74
CA PHE A 845 -17.54 38.02 124.56
C PHE A 845 -18.92 37.48 124.94
N GLY A 846 -19.81 37.42 123.95
CA GLY A 846 -21.10 36.75 124.04
C GLY A 846 -20.91 35.24 124.05
N GLU A 847 -21.71 34.55 124.87
CA GLU A 847 -21.70 33.10 125.09
C GLU A 847 -21.63 32.30 123.78
N ALA A 848 -20.43 31.82 123.49
CA ALA A 848 -20.15 30.94 122.37
C ALA A 848 -19.68 29.59 122.92
N THR A 849 -20.63 28.74 123.34
CA THR A 849 -20.36 27.40 123.89
C THR A 849 -19.93 26.39 122.83
N THR A 850 -19.83 26.81 121.57
CA THR A 850 -19.42 25.97 120.44
C THR A 850 -18.38 26.65 119.57
N PHE A 851 -17.48 25.84 118.99
CA PHE A 851 -16.44 26.28 118.05
C PHE A 851 -17.03 27.04 116.82
N GLU A 852 -18.27 26.74 116.45
CA GLU A 852 -19.00 27.48 115.42
C GLU A 852 -19.25 28.93 115.84
N GLN A 853 -19.70 29.18 117.06
CA GLN A 853 -19.93 30.55 117.55
C GLN A 853 -18.62 31.35 117.68
N PHE A 854 -17.49 30.69 118.02
CA PHE A 854 -16.15 31.30 117.99
C PHE A 854 -15.71 31.71 116.56
N LEU A 855 -16.02 30.90 115.55
CA LEU A 855 -15.77 31.25 114.14
C LEU A 855 -16.63 32.42 113.65
N HIS A 856 -17.74 32.74 114.33
CA HIS A 856 -18.67 33.79 113.94
C HIS A 856 -18.52 35.11 114.73
N HIS A 857 -17.81 35.13 115.86
CA HIS A 857 -17.44 36.37 116.56
C HIS A 857 -16.21 37.06 115.94
N GLY A 858 -16.19 38.40 115.98
CA GLY A 858 -15.42 39.37 115.17
C GLY A 858 -13.87 39.30 115.14
N GLY A 859 -13.26 38.19 115.53
CA GLY A 859 -11.83 37.93 115.38
C GLY A 859 -11.45 36.45 115.16
N GLY A 860 -12.36 35.50 115.42
CA GLY A 860 -12.04 34.05 115.43
C GLY A 860 -11.74 33.48 114.04
N LYS A 861 -12.53 33.84 113.02
CA LYS A 861 -12.23 33.50 111.61
C LYS A 861 -10.88 34.08 111.18
N GLY A 862 -10.59 35.33 111.55
CA GLY A 862 -9.32 35.99 111.23
C GLY A 862 -8.11 35.27 111.85
N MET A 863 -8.23 34.83 113.11
CA MET A 863 -7.17 34.10 113.80
C MET A 863 -6.94 32.69 113.25
N VAL A 864 -8.01 31.92 113.01
CA VAL A 864 -7.89 30.58 112.41
C VAL A 864 -7.31 30.69 111.00
N HIS A 865 -7.70 31.71 110.25
CA HIS A 865 -7.15 31.91 108.91
C HIS A 865 -5.69 32.37 108.94
N ALA A 866 -5.30 33.21 109.91
CA ALA A 866 -3.91 33.61 110.12
C ALA A 866 -3.03 32.43 110.54
N GLU A 867 -3.51 31.57 111.43
CA GLU A 867 -2.78 30.37 111.86
C GLU A 867 -2.67 29.34 110.74
N ALA A 868 -3.76 29.13 109.98
CA ALA A 868 -3.74 28.31 108.76
C ALA A 868 -2.76 28.85 107.72
N LYS A 869 -2.69 30.18 107.53
CA LYS A 869 -1.72 30.80 106.61
C LYS A 869 -0.29 30.64 107.12
N ARG A 870 -0.06 30.71 108.44
CA ARG A 870 1.26 30.50 109.07
C ARG A 870 1.72 29.04 108.95
N LEU A 871 0.82 28.09 109.14
CA LEU A 871 1.07 26.66 108.93
C LEU A 871 1.34 26.35 107.45
N LEU A 872 0.55 26.93 106.55
CA LEU A 872 0.77 26.79 105.11
C LEU A 872 2.11 27.40 104.69
N GLN A 873 2.48 28.54 105.28
CA GLN A 873 3.77 29.18 105.02
C GLN A 873 4.92 28.31 105.54
N LYS A 874 4.83 27.78 106.77
CA LYS A 874 5.81 26.81 107.28
C LYS A 874 5.92 25.56 106.40
N LEU A 875 4.80 25.02 105.91
CA LEU A 875 4.82 23.87 104.99
C LEU A 875 5.46 24.22 103.65
N LYS A 876 5.20 25.42 103.13
CA LYS A 876 5.85 25.91 101.90
C LYS A 876 7.33 26.16 102.10
N ASP A 877 7.75 26.70 103.23
CA ASP A 877 9.15 26.95 103.55
C ASP A 877 9.90 25.63 103.73
N MET A 878 9.34 24.64 104.43
CA MET A 878 9.89 23.27 104.48
C MET A 878 9.95 22.60 103.11
N ALA A 879 8.94 22.79 102.25
CA ALA A 879 8.98 22.28 100.88
C ALA A 879 10.05 22.97 100.02
N LYS A 880 10.31 24.26 100.28
CA LYS A 880 11.34 25.05 99.59
C LYS A 880 12.74 24.66 100.05
N GLU A 881 12.94 24.45 101.35
CA GLU A 881 14.16 23.88 101.92
C GLU A 881 14.40 22.47 101.36
N ARG A 882 13.38 21.62 101.28
CA ARG A 882 13.48 20.31 100.62
C ARG A 882 13.86 20.40 99.14
N ALA A 883 13.25 21.32 98.39
CA ALA A 883 13.56 21.50 96.98
C ALA A 883 15.01 21.97 96.75
N SER A 884 15.59 22.68 97.73
CA SER A 884 16.98 23.12 97.69
C SER A 884 18.00 22.00 97.96
N LEU A 885 17.57 20.87 98.52
CA LEU A 885 18.45 19.72 98.72
C LEU A 885 18.72 18.99 97.39
N PRO A 886 19.94 18.46 97.18
CA PRO A 886 20.25 17.59 96.04
C PRO A 886 19.27 16.40 95.95
N TRP A 887 18.94 15.98 94.73
CA TRP A 887 17.97 14.90 94.46
C TRP A 887 18.25 13.63 95.29
N GLU A 888 19.52 13.27 95.42
CA GLU A 888 19.96 12.06 96.14
C GLU A 888 19.61 12.13 97.63
N ALA A 889 19.81 13.29 98.27
CA ALA A 889 19.46 13.50 99.68
C ALA A 889 17.94 13.55 99.91
N ARG A 890 17.17 14.05 98.93
CA ARG A 890 15.69 14.02 98.99
C ARG A 890 15.15 12.60 98.96
N VAL A 891 15.74 11.75 98.11
CA VAL A 891 15.35 10.34 98.01
C VAL A 891 15.77 9.58 99.28
N ASP A 892 16.94 9.86 99.86
CA ASP A 892 17.38 9.22 101.11
C ASP A 892 16.51 9.60 102.33
N GLU A 893 15.97 10.82 102.39
CA GLU A 893 14.96 11.21 103.40
C GLU A 893 13.58 10.60 103.14
N GLU A 894 13.21 10.30 101.90
CA GLU A 894 11.93 9.63 101.57
C GLU A 894 11.99 8.10 101.78
N VAL A 895 13.20 7.55 101.79
CA VAL A 895 13.46 6.12 101.96
C VAL A 895 13.75 5.76 103.43
N ARG A 896 14.10 6.72 104.29
CA ARG A 896 14.13 6.57 105.77
C ARG A 896 12.80 6.94 106.39
#